data_AF-A0A6L6F084-F1
#
_entry.id   AF-A0A6L6F084-F1
#
_cell.length_a   1.000
_cell.length_b   1.000
_cell.length_c   1.000
_cell.angle_alpha   90.00
_cell.angle_beta   90.00
_cell.angle_gamma   90.00
#
_symmetry.space_group_name_H-M   'P 1'
#
loop_
_entity.id
_entity.type
_entity.pdbx_description
1 polymer ?
#
loop_
_entity_poly.entity_id
_entity_poly.type
_entity_poly.pdbx_seq_one_letter_code
_entity_poly.pdbx_strand_id
1 'polypeptide(L)'
;MVAEATELGALRSTRLWLIIVGTCVWITTTLLIVRHQWTHLSAVEHALIMIGLFTFIVAIAMYRYQYCLWLFPIGQLCFLACAFVAPDSSPNWLALMTLSSWLTYFLVGLTSRKIGFMLIPTGALITIVAWKAGTSIVIPGALEVFGGWVVFAQSVGGAAALWWAWNTLKDEAVMGDARTEDLENQTNRSLELQERARTWRQGATRVHESVLNTVRYVLLTQNLDRGRLKQETVQASSNRNLRNSIQGSTAEDLVNEVAQVDFEGNILEIQGSIPDLYLDSEVYQTLRAAIIELIRNVIRHADDKNISLSISITSQLELAINILGGTQLGGHTPPGIGRNTVLGSALDEIGATWLQDMDDRGRGKSAITIPISDLMPHPNDNHFVGFPPFDKARLIVSSPLAGMSVIGSIYFIREMVLDRGFLDLGGWFGLVGVVMAAALVLRRKPVNRWLGALMVVVPALVPILVLQTDFQCSQSGLMSPILTISGYAVMVIAAWSGRFAGILGLSIWAYGGFALVMRFPSNCRDSVSIALLNSLVVLPIILIVSFIGARAYRKAADRTRAVRQLDVIERSRAAAAEDLNAQLDDAISMTLDLLDLIADGAELDTHMHEQLEIQDGRIRSAIQVDPARDGAFAVVMRALVEEAAELGVRTNVKALVSSHDSRPIDSKVERLLYQLLLANQAQGTQVQVFTDGVEDHLVLAVSRPSLRAAGLRPGERRTVGDVNLQVEQGEVDPHLGSRHAVIVSRRILTPT
;
A
#
# COMPACT_ATOMS: atom_id res chain seq x y z
N MET A 1 20.66 4.50 -9.42
CA MET A 1 19.55 5.47 -9.53
C MET A 1 18.36 4.80 -10.19
N VAL A 2 17.48 4.21 -9.37
CA VAL A 2 16.19 3.72 -9.86
C VAL A 2 15.32 4.97 -9.96
N ALA A 3 15.09 5.47 -11.17
CA ALA A 3 14.17 6.59 -11.37
C ALA A 3 12.79 6.17 -10.86
N GLU A 4 12.28 6.88 -9.85
CA GLU A 4 10.92 6.70 -9.33
C GLU A 4 9.93 6.74 -10.50
N ALA A 5 9.25 5.62 -10.71
CA ALA A 5 8.34 5.45 -11.83
C ALA A 5 7.00 6.13 -11.53
N THR A 6 6.97 7.47 -11.58
CA THR A 6 5.75 8.28 -11.40
C THR A 6 4.65 7.89 -12.40
N GLU A 7 3.39 8.00 -11.97
CA GLU A 7 2.22 7.77 -12.84
C GLU A 7 2.22 8.74 -14.02
N LEU A 8 2.64 9.99 -13.80
CA LEU A 8 2.79 10.97 -14.87
C LEU A 8 3.87 10.56 -15.88
N GLY A 9 4.99 10.00 -15.42
CA GLY A 9 6.04 9.44 -16.28
C GLY A 9 5.52 8.30 -17.16
N ALA A 10 4.71 7.42 -16.58
CA ALA A 10 4.08 6.30 -17.28
C ALA A 10 3.06 6.75 -18.33
N LEU A 11 2.27 7.76 -18.00
CA LEU A 11 1.29 8.35 -18.92
C LEU A 11 2.00 9.00 -20.12
N ARG A 12 3.11 9.73 -19.87
CA ARG A 12 3.94 10.32 -20.94
C ARG A 12 4.59 9.25 -21.83
N SER A 13 5.06 8.16 -21.24
CA SER A 13 5.62 7.01 -21.98
C SER A 13 4.54 6.33 -22.84
N THR A 14 3.33 6.14 -22.30
CA THR A 14 2.20 5.57 -23.06
C THR A 14 1.84 6.45 -24.25
N ARG A 15 1.78 7.77 -24.07
CA ARG A 15 1.58 8.73 -25.17
C ARG A 15 2.68 8.62 -26.23
N LEU A 16 3.93 8.53 -25.81
CA LEU A 16 5.08 8.41 -26.71
C LEU A 16 4.99 7.15 -27.57
N TRP A 17 4.71 6.00 -26.96
CA TRP A 17 4.51 4.74 -27.68
C TRP A 17 3.33 4.80 -28.64
N LEU A 18 2.22 5.42 -28.24
CA LEU A 18 1.07 5.63 -29.11
C LEU A 18 1.40 6.46 -30.33
N ILE A 19 2.16 7.56 -30.16
CA ILE A 19 2.62 8.40 -31.27
C ILE A 19 3.52 7.58 -32.20
N ILE A 20 4.56 6.92 -31.68
CA ILE A 20 5.50 6.17 -32.51
C ILE A 20 4.79 5.06 -33.30
N VAL A 21 4.02 4.22 -32.60
CA VAL A 21 3.39 3.04 -33.21
C VAL A 21 2.28 3.46 -34.17
N GLY A 22 1.42 4.40 -33.77
CA GLY A 22 0.39 4.95 -34.64
C GLY A 22 0.99 5.52 -35.92
N THR A 23 2.09 6.25 -35.80
CA THR A 23 2.78 6.82 -36.95
C THR A 23 3.41 5.75 -37.83
N CYS A 24 4.13 4.77 -37.27
CA CYS A 24 4.73 3.68 -38.04
C CYS A 24 3.68 2.93 -38.86
N VAL A 25 2.61 2.48 -38.21
CA VAL A 25 1.57 1.68 -38.87
C VAL A 25 0.87 2.47 -39.98
N TRP A 26 0.58 3.75 -39.72
CA TRP A 26 -0.08 4.60 -40.69
C TRP A 26 0.82 5.01 -41.86
N ILE A 27 2.10 5.36 -41.60
CA ILE A 27 3.05 5.66 -42.67
C ILE A 27 3.28 4.43 -43.54
N THR A 28 3.47 3.26 -42.94
CA THR A 28 3.62 2.02 -43.71
C THR A 28 2.42 1.80 -44.63
N THR A 29 1.21 2.04 -44.13
CA THR A 29 -0.02 1.99 -44.94
C THR A 29 0.01 2.99 -46.09
N THR A 30 0.33 4.25 -45.81
CA THR A 30 0.39 5.33 -46.81
C THR A 30 1.45 5.02 -47.87
N LEU A 31 2.60 4.49 -47.47
CA LEU A 31 3.68 4.07 -48.35
C LEU A 31 3.32 2.90 -49.24
N LEU A 32 2.50 1.96 -48.78
CA LEU A 32 2.05 0.85 -49.62
C LEU A 32 1.17 1.34 -50.78
N ILE A 33 0.31 2.33 -50.50
CA ILE A 33 -0.53 3.00 -51.52
C ILE A 33 0.37 3.77 -52.49
N VAL A 34 1.23 4.64 -51.96
CA VAL A 34 2.21 5.44 -52.72
C VAL A 34 3.11 4.55 -53.59
N ARG A 35 3.58 3.41 -53.08
CA ARG A 35 4.44 2.47 -53.81
C ARG A 35 3.78 1.96 -55.09
N HIS A 36 2.47 1.72 -55.08
CA HIS A 36 1.74 1.25 -56.26
C HIS A 36 1.58 2.34 -57.32
N GLN A 37 1.67 3.61 -56.91
CA GLN A 37 1.53 4.77 -57.79
C GLN A 37 2.85 5.52 -58.03
N TRP A 38 3.98 5.01 -57.53
CA TRP A 38 5.25 5.73 -57.43
C TRP A 38 5.73 6.30 -58.76
N THR A 39 5.62 5.52 -59.83
CA THR A 39 6.03 5.91 -61.19
C THR A 39 5.20 7.04 -61.78
N HIS A 40 4.04 7.33 -61.20
CA HIS A 40 3.10 8.35 -61.68
C HIS A 40 3.14 9.65 -60.85
N LEU A 41 3.92 9.69 -59.76
CA LEU A 41 4.04 10.87 -58.92
C LEU A 41 4.96 11.93 -59.55
N SER A 42 4.67 13.20 -59.31
CA SER A 42 5.53 14.31 -59.71
C SER A 42 6.84 14.34 -58.91
N ALA A 43 7.87 15.01 -59.43
CA ALA A 43 9.15 15.16 -58.73
C ALA A 43 9.01 15.85 -57.37
N VAL A 44 8.04 16.76 -57.24
CA VAL A 44 7.78 17.49 -55.98
C VAL A 44 7.12 16.58 -54.93
N GLU A 45 6.18 15.72 -55.35
CA GLU A 45 5.58 14.71 -54.46
C GLU A 45 6.64 13.73 -53.96
N HIS A 46 7.52 13.25 -54.85
CA HIS A 46 8.64 12.40 -54.47
C HIS A 46 9.52 13.06 -53.40
N ALA A 47 9.90 14.32 -53.60
CA ALA A 47 10.72 15.06 -52.64
C ALA A 47 10.03 15.22 -51.28
N LEU A 48 8.75 15.63 -51.27
CA LEU A 48 7.98 15.82 -50.05
C LEU A 48 7.77 14.51 -49.27
N ILE A 49 7.50 13.40 -49.96
CA ILE A 49 7.38 12.08 -49.34
C ILE A 49 8.72 11.68 -48.72
N MET A 50 9.83 11.82 -49.44
CA MET A 50 11.16 11.47 -48.92
C MET A 50 11.58 12.32 -47.72
N ILE A 51 11.30 13.62 -47.74
CA ILE A 51 11.54 14.52 -46.59
C ILE A 51 10.68 14.08 -45.40
N GLY A 52 9.38 13.83 -45.62
CA GLY A 52 8.48 13.32 -44.59
C GLY A 52 9.00 12.04 -43.96
N LEU A 53 9.41 11.05 -44.77
CA LEU A 53 10.00 9.81 -44.29
C LEU A 53 11.27 10.01 -43.48
N PHE A 54 12.17 10.85 -43.97
CA PHE A 54 13.40 11.18 -43.26
C PHE A 54 13.08 11.78 -41.88
N THR A 55 12.16 12.74 -41.81
CA THR A 55 11.77 13.34 -40.52
C THR A 55 11.16 12.32 -39.56
N PHE A 56 10.35 11.37 -40.04
CA PHE A 56 9.80 10.29 -39.21
C PHE A 56 10.87 9.33 -38.71
N ILE A 57 11.83 8.93 -39.57
CA ILE A 57 12.94 8.06 -39.17
C ILE A 57 13.79 8.73 -38.09
N VAL A 58 14.11 10.02 -38.25
CA VAL A 58 14.85 10.80 -37.25
C VAL A 58 14.03 10.94 -35.96
N ALA A 59 12.72 11.20 -36.05
CA ALA A 59 11.83 11.28 -34.88
C ALA A 59 11.83 9.98 -34.08
N ILE A 60 11.77 8.83 -34.77
CA ILE A 60 11.80 7.50 -34.16
C ILE A 60 13.18 7.20 -33.57
N ALA A 61 14.27 7.49 -34.28
CA ALA A 61 15.63 7.27 -33.77
C ALA A 61 15.91 8.12 -32.51
N MET A 62 15.38 9.34 -32.47
CA MET A 62 15.58 10.31 -31.39
C MET A 62 14.42 10.38 -30.39
N TYR A 63 13.56 9.35 -30.33
CA TYR A 63 12.33 9.36 -29.52
C TYR A 63 12.53 9.62 -28.02
N ARG A 64 13.74 9.40 -27.50
CA ARG A 64 14.11 9.68 -26.10
C ARG A 64 14.15 11.18 -25.80
N TYR A 65 14.36 12.03 -26.81
CA TYR A 65 14.40 13.47 -26.66
C TYR A 65 13.01 14.06 -26.95
N GLN A 66 12.37 14.64 -25.92
CA GLN A 66 11.00 15.14 -26.03
C GLN A 66 10.82 16.21 -27.13
N TYR A 67 11.85 17.02 -27.41
CA TYR A 67 11.83 18.01 -28.50
C TYR A 67 11.75 17.36 -29.89
N CYS A 68 12.34 16.17 -30.07
CA CYS A 68 12.33 15.46 -31.35
C CYS A 68 10.95 14.89 -31.70
N LEU A 69 10.00 14.84 -30.76
CA LEU A 69 8.61 14.45 -31.05
C LEU A 69 7.89 15.43 -31.97
N TRP A 70 8.37 16.67 -32.07
CA TRP A 70 7.85 17.66 -33.02
C TRP A 70 8.20 17.33 -34.49
N LEU A 71 9.11 16.41 -34.73
CA LEU A 71 9.39 15.92 -36.09
C LEU A 71 8.23 15.09 -36.65
N PHE A 72 7.40 14.45 -35.81
CA PHE A 72 6.20 13.74 -36.26
C PHE A 72 5.18 14.65 -36.98
N PRO A 73 4.69 15.75 -36.37
CA PRO A 73 3.78 16.66 -37.07
C PRO A 73 4.44 17.35 -38.27
N ILE A 74 5.75 17.61 -38.25
CA ILE A 74 6.48 18.16 -39.41
C ILE A 74 6.46 17.18 -40.58
N GLY A 75 6.80 15.91 -40.34
CA GLY A 75 6.74 14.88 -41.39
C GLY A 75 5.34 14.72 -41.94
N GLN A 76 4.33 14.78 -41.07
CA GLN A 76 2.92 14.73 -41.45
C GLN A 76 2.50 15.91 -42.34
N LEU A 77 3.01 17.12 -42.07
CA LEU A 77 2.79 18.30 -42.90
C LEU A 77 3.41 18.14 -44.30
N CYS A 78 4.54 17.45 -44.46
CA CYS A 78 5.12 17.19 -45.78
C CYS A 78 4.19 16.38 -46.69
N PHE A 79 3.49 15.37 -46.15
CA PHE A 79 2.49 14.62 -46.92
C PHE A 79 1.27 15.47 -47.27
N LEU A 80 0.79 16.30 -46.32
CA LEU A 80 -0.33 17.21 -46.56
C LEU A 80 0.01 18.32 -47.56
N ALA A 81 1.27 18.75 -47.62
CA ALA A 81 1.75 19.76 -48.56
C ALA A 81 1.58 19.32 -50.02
N CYS A 82 1.58 18.01 -50.31
CA CYS A 82 1.32 17.49 -51.66
C CYS A 82 -0.02 17.98 -52.22
N ALA A 83 -1.05 18.11 -51.38
CA ALA A 83 -2.36 18.63 -51.79
C ALA A 83 -2.29 20.09 -52.29
N PHE A 84 -1.33 20.88 -51.81
CA PHE A 84 -1.23 22.31 -52.12
C PHE A 84 -0.22 22.61 -53.22
N VAL A 85 0.84 21.81 -53.33
CA VAL A 85 1.95 22.06 -54.27
C VAL A 85 1.76 21.29 -55.58
N ALA A 86 1.07 20.15 -55.56
CA ALA A 86 0.75 19.34 -56.73
C ALA A 86 -0.76 19.00 -56.77
N PRO A 87 -1.66 20.02 -56.81
CA PRO A 87 -3.09 19.83 -56.64
C PRO A 87 -3.72 18.98 -57.76
N ASP A 88 -3.18 19.06 -58.98
CA ASP A 88 -3.70 18.39 -60.19
C ASP A 88 -3.00 17.06 -60.50
N SER A 89 -2.25 16.50 -59.54
CA SER A 89 -1.57 15.23 -59.72
C SER A 89 -2.57 14.08 -59.84
N SER A 90 -2.28 13.11 -60.73
CA SER A 90 -3.03 11.87 -60.91
C SER A 90 -2.04 10.70 -60.89
N PRO A 91 -2.31 9.61 -60.14
CA PRO A 91 -3.60 9.21 -59.59
C PRO A 91 -3.88 9.80 -58.20
N ASN A 92 -5.12 9.64 -57.72
CA ASN A 92 -5.48 10.00 -56.35
C ASN A 92 -4.94 8.96 -55.36
N TRP A 93 -4.20 9.42 -54.36
CA TRP A 93 -3.64 8.55 -53.31
C TRP A 93 -3.72 9.17 -51.91
N LEU A 94 -3.98 10.48 -51.81
CA LEU A 94 -3.88 11.20 -50.56
C LEU A 94 -5.16 11.04 -49.73
N ALA A 95 -5.06 10.29 -48.63
CA ALA A 95 -6.12 10.16 -47.62
C ALA A 95 -6.19 11.41 -46.71
N LEU A 96 -6.64 12.53 -47.27
CA LEU A 96 -6.59 13.87 -46.67
C LEU A 96 -7.19 13.94 -45.25
N MET A 97 -8.37 13.38 -45.03
CA MET A 97 -9.05 13.39 -43.72
C MET A 97 -8.22 12.68 -42.65
N THR A 98 -7.69 11.50 -42.96
CA THR A 98 -6.91 10.72 -41.99
C THR A 98 -5.61 11.42 -41.66
N LEU A 99 -4.90 11.94 -42.69
CA LEU A 99 -3.63 12.63 -42.52
C LEU A 99 -3.76 13.92 -41.67
N SER A 100 -4.80 14.71 -41.92
CA SER A 100 -5.09 15.94 -41.17
C SER A 100 -5.58 15.67 -39.74
N SER A 101 -6.33 14.59 -39.53
CA SER A 101 -6.76 14.18 -38.19
C SER A 101 -5.57 13.71 -37.34
N TRP A 102 -4.66 12.91 -37.89
CA TRP A 102 -3.42 12.51 -37.20
C TRP A 102 -2.52 13.70 -36.86
N LEU A 103 -2.36 14.65 -37.79
CA LEU A 103 -1.65 15.90 -37.50
C LEU A 103 -2.24 16.61 -36.28
N THR A 104 -3.57 16.73 -36.23
CA THR A 104 -4.28 17.36 -35.12
C THR A 104 -4.08 16.58 -33.82
N TYR A 105 -4.10 15.25 -33.87
CA TYR A 105 -3.84 14.41 -32.70
C TYR A 105 -2.42 14.60 -32.16
N PHE A 106 -1.42 14.76 -33.03
CA PHE A 106 -0.05 15.11 -32.60
C PHE A 106 -0.01 16.49 -31.95
N LEU A 107 -0.60 17.50 -32.60
CA LEU A 107 -0.63 18.86 -32.08
C LEU A 107 -1.31 18.95 -30.72
N VAL A 108 -2.48 18.32 -30.57
CA VAL A 108 -3.23 18.25 -29.30
C VAL A 108 -2.47 17.47 -28.24
N GLY A 109 -1.86 16.34 -28.61
CA GLY A 109 -1.17 15.44 -27.69
C GLY A 109 0.17 15.98 -27.20
N LEU A 110 0.89 16.77 -28.00
CA LEU A 110 2.23 17.28 -27.69
C LEU A 110 2.22 18.65 -26.98
N THR A 111 1.12 19.40 -27.05
CA THR A 111 1.03 20.77 -26.51
C THR A 111 0.44 20.84 -25.09
N SER A 112 0.45 22.03 -24.51
CA SER A 112 -0.19 22.31 -23.22
C SER A 112 -1.72 22.32 -23.35
N ARG A 113 -2.45 22.19 -22.23
CA ARG A 113 -3.92 22.13 -22.21
C ARG A 113 -4.59 23.26 -23.01
N LYS A 114 -4.14 24.51 -22.80
CA LYS A 114 -4.70 25.69 -23.48
C LYS A 114 -4.38 25.72 -24.97
N ILE A 115 -3.12 25.45 -25.32
CA ILE A 115 -2.67 25.46 -26.71
C ILE A 115 -3.32 24.30 -27.49
N GLY A 116 -3.36 23.10 -26.91
CA GLY A 116 -4.00 21.94 -27.51
C GLY A 116 -5.48 22.16 -27.77
N PHE A 117 -6.20 22.86 -26.88
CA PHE A 117 -7.60 23.22 -27.12
C PHE A 117 -7.75 24.13 -28.34
N MET A 118 -6.89 25.13 -28.49
CA MET A 118 -6.89 26.03 -29.65
C MET A 118 -6.53 25.31 -30.96
N LEU A 119 -5.80 24.20 -30.89
CA LEU A 119 -5.37 23.43 -32.06
C LEU A 119 -6.38 22.36 -32.52
N ILE A 120 -7.44 22.09 -31.77
CA ILE A 120 -8.52 21.15 -32.16
C ILE A 120 -9.06 21.37 -33.59
N PRO A 121 -9.37 22.59 -34.06
CA PRO A 121 -9.91 22.79 -35.40
C PRO A 121 -8.89 22.66 -36.54
N THR A 122 -7.59 22.54 -36.24
CA THR A 122 -6.50 22.62 -37.26
C THR A 122 -6.68 21.61 -38.39
N GLY A 123 -6.94 20.35 -38.07
CA GLY A 123 -7.12 19.30 -39.07
C GLY A 123 -8.31 19.57 -39.99
N ALA A 124 -9.45 19.92 -39.40
CA ALA A 124 -10.64 20.28 -40.13
C ALA A 124 -10.40 21.48 -41.06
N LEU A 125 -9.69 22.53 -40.59
CA LEU A 125 -9.33 23.68 -41.41
C LEU A 125 -8.46 23.28 -42.61
N ILE A 126 -7.43 22.44 -42.39
CA ILE A 126 -6.59 21.94 -43.49
C ILE A 126 -7.41 21.13 -44.48
N THR A 127 -8.29 20.24 -44.01
CA THR A 127 -9.17 19.46 -44.88
C THR A 127 -10.10 20.37 -45.69
N ILE A 128 -10.73 21.37 -45.05
CA ILE A 128 -11.62 22.33 -45.72
C ILE A 128 -10.90 23.08 -46.83
N VAL A 129 -9.71 23.62 -46.54
CA VAL A 129 -8.96 24.43 -47.51
C VAL A 129 -8.50 23.57 -48.69
N ALA A 130 -7.93 22.38 -48.44
CA ALA A 130 -7.52 21.47 -49.51
C ALA A 130 -8.71 20.96 -50.34
N TRP A 131 -9.83 20.60 -49.69
CA TRP A 131 -11.03 20.13 -50.40
C TRP A 131 -11.65 21.23 -51.26
N LYS A 132 -11.79 22.46 -50.74
CA LYS A 132 -12.32 23.60 -51.50
C LYS A 132 -11.40 24.04 -52.65
N ALA A 133 -10.11 23.74 -52.58
CA ALA A 133 -9.18 24.02 -53.67
C ALA A 133 -9.36 23.09 -54.88
N GLY A 134 -10.20 22.04 -54.78
CA GLY A 134 -10.54 21.17 -55.93
C GLY A 134 -9.43 20.20 -56.33
N THR A 135 -8.57 19.81 -55.39
CA THR A 135 -7.36 19.01 -55.65
C THR A 135 -7.70 17.58 -56.11
N SER A 136 -7.22 17.15 -57.27
CA SER A 136 -7.47 15.80 -57.84
C SER A 136 -6.68 14.68 -57.16
N ILE A 137 -5.59 15.01 -56.47
CA ILE A 137 -4.72 14.05 -55.74
C ILE A 137 -5.42 13.39 -54.53
N VAL A 138 -6.52 13.98 -54.06
CA VAL A 138 -7.24 13.54 -52.85
C VAL A 138 -8.20 12.40 -53.18
N ILE A 139 -8.23 11.40 -52.29
CA ILE A 139 -9.24 10.35 -52.36
C ILE A 139 -10.56 10.92 -51.80
N PRO A 140 -11.61 11.10 -52.62
CA PRO A 140 -12.78 11.88 -52.24
C PRO A 140 -13.59 11.25 -51.10
N GLY A 141 -14.04 10.00 -51.28
CA GLY A 141 -14.73 9.21 -50.25
C GLY A 141 -15.80 10.00 -49.48
N ALA A 142 -15.67 10.04 -48.15
CA ALA A 142 -16.61 10.73 -47.27
C ALA A 142 -16.66 12.27 -47.48
N LEU A 143 -15.68 12.88 -48.16
CA LEU A 143 -15.66 14.33 -48.45
C LEU A 143 -16.70 14.74 -49.50
N GLU A 144 -17.14 13.82 -50.36
CA GLU A 144 -18.18 14.10 -51.37
C GLU A 144 -19.57 14.24 -50.76
N VAL A 145 -19.79 13.65 -49.58
CA VAL A 145 -21.09 13.63 -48.92
C VAL A 145 -21.27 14.89 -48.07
N PHE A 146 -22.43 15.55 -48.21
CA PHE A 146 -22.74 16.82 -47.53
C PHE A 146 -21.69 17.94 -47.72
N GLY A 147 -20.96 17.92 -48.84
CA GLY A 147 -19.87 18.88 -49.09
C GLY A 147 -18.72 18.79 -48.08
N GLY A 148 -18.54 17.63 -47.43
CA GLY A 148 -17.46 17.35 -46.49
C GLY A 148 -17.69 17.83 -45.05
N TRP A 149 -18.81 18.50 -44.76
CA TRP A 149 -19.05 19.08 -43.42
C TRP A 149 -19.04 18.06 -42.29
N VAL A 150 -19.59 16.87 -42.52
CA VAL A 150 -19.62 15.81 -41.50
C VAL A 150 -18.20 15.32 -41.21
N VAL A 151 -17.35 15.19 -42.24
CA VAL A 151 -15.93 14.84 -42.09
C VAL A 151 -15.18 15.89 -41.25
N PHE A 152 -15.42 17.18 -41.51
CA PHE A 152 -14.79 18.27 -40.74
C PHE A 152 -15.20 18.20 -39.26
N ALA A 153 -16.49 18.01 -38.99
CA ALA A 153 -17.01 17.87 -37.64
C ALA A 153 -16.49 16.60 -36.93
N GLN A 154 -16.31 15.48 -37.66
CA GLN A 154 -15.72 14.26 -37.12
C GLN A 154 -14.27 14.47 -36.66
N SER A 155 -13.45 15.17 -37.47
CA SER A 155 -12.07 15.50 -37.11
C SER A 155 -12.00 16.32 -35.82
N VAL A 156 -12.86 17.35 -35.71
CA VAL A 156 -13.01 18.17 -34.49
C VAL A 156 -13.45 17.32 -33.30
N GLY A 157 -14.47 16.48 -33.48
CA GLY A 157 -15.00 15.62 -32.42
C GLY A 157 -13.98 14.61 -31.89
N GLY A 158 -13.22 13.98 -32.78
CA GLY A 158 -12.12 13.07 -32.41
C GLY A 158 -11.01 13.78 -31.63
N ALA A 159 -10.59 14.97 -32.11
CA ALA A 159 -9.54 15.76 -31.47
C ALA A 159 -9.96 16.30 -30.09
N ALA A 160 -11.22 16.73 -29.96
CA ALA A 160 -11.79 17.18 -28.68
C ALA A 160 -11.86 16.02 -27.67
N ALA A 161 -12.28 14.83 -28.11
CA ALA A 161 -12.34 13.65 -27.24
C ALA A 161 -10.94 13.22 -26.77
N LEU A 162 -9.93 13.25 -27.64
CA LEU A 162 -8.54 12.99 -27.28
C LEU A 162 -8.01 14.03 -26.29
N TRP A 163 -8.27 15.32 -26.54
CA TRP A 163 -7.89 16.41 -25.63
C TRP A 163 -8.47 16.20 -24.24
N TRP A 164 -9.77 15.85 -24.17
CA TRP A 164 -10.45 15.58 -22.90
C TRP A 164 -9.83 14.39 -22.17
N ALA A 165 -9.64 13.26 -22.87
CA ALA A 165 -9.07 12.05 -22.29
C ALA A 165 -7.65 12.30 -21.75
N TRP A 166 -6.79 12.94 -22.56
CA TRP A 166 -5.41 13.24 -22.17
C TRP A 166 -5.33 14.13 -20.93
N ASN A 167 -6.08 15.23 -20.90
CA ASN A 167 -6.02 16.16 -19.77
C ASN A 167 -6.65 15.57 -18.52
N THR A 168 -7.73 14.79 -18.63
CA THR A 168 -8.31 14.12 -17.45
C THR A 168 -7.33 13.13 -16.83
N LEU A 169 -6.68 12.31 -17.67
CA LEU A 169 -5.69 11.34 -17.19
C LEU A 169 -4.44 12.01 -16.61
N LYS A 170 -4.06 13.16 -17.17
CA LYS A 170 -2.95 13.96 -16.64
C LYS A 170 -3.29 14.50 -15.25
N ASP A 171 -4.49 15.05 -15.06
CA ASP A 171 -4.93 15.58 -13.77
C ASP A 171 -5.00 14.44 -12.73
N GLU A 172 -5.54 13.27 -13.10
CA GLU A 172 -5.55 12.06 -12.25
C GLU A 172 -4.15 11.57 -11.88
N ALA A 173 -3.21 11.57 -12.83
CA ALA A 173 -1.82 11.14 -12.59
C ALA A 173 -1.09 12.09 -11.64
N VAL A 174 -1.27 13.42 -11.80
CA VAL A 174 -0.66 14.41 -10.89
C VAL A 174 -1.19 14.26 -9.46
N MET A 175 -2.49 14.05 -9.30
CA MET A 175 -3.07 13.78 -7.98
C MET A 175 -2.58 12.45 -7.38
N GLY A 176 -2.39 11.42 -8.21
CA GLY A 176 -1.85 10.12 -7.79
C GLY A 176 -0.38 10.21 -7.34
N ASP A 177 0.43 10.98 -8.06
CA ASP A 177 1.84 11.22 -7.71
C ASP A 177 1.96 12.04 -6.42
N ALA A 178 1.19 13.13 -6.27
CA ALA A 178 1.18 13.93 -5.03
C ALA A 178 0.75 13.10 -3.81
N ARG A 179 -0.27 12.26 -3.97
CA ARG A 179 -0.69 11.33 -2.90
C ARG A 179 0.39 10.30 -2.58
N THR A 180 1.17 9.87 -3.56
CA THR A 180 2.28 8.94 -3.38
C THR A 180 3.42 9.58 -2.59
N GLU A 181 3.78 10.81 -2.94
CA GLU A 181 4.79 11.61 -2.25
C GLU A 181 4.38 11.88 -0.78
N ASP A 182 3.13 12.27 -0.54
CA ASP A 182 2.59 12.43 0.82
C ASP A 182 2.68 11.11 1.62
N LEU A 183 2.37 9.98 1.00
CA LEU A 183 2.46 8.67 1.63
C LEU A 183 3.91 8.25 1.93
N GLU A 184 4.87 8.54 1.05
CA GLU A 184 6.30 8.29 1.25
C GLU A 184 6.87 9.15 2.38
N ASN A 185 6.54 10.44 2.40
CA ASN A 185 6.90 11.32 3.50
C ASN A 185 6.32 10.83 4.84
N GLN A 186 5.12 10.25 4.81
CA GLN A 186 4.52 9.60 5.99
C GLN A 186 5.17 8.24 6.32
N THR A 187 5.67 7.48 5.33
CA THR A 187 6.45 6.24 5.56
C THR A 187 7.78 6.53 6.24
N ASN A 188 8.51 7.55 5.78
CA ASN A 188 9.79 7.89 6.39
C ASN A 188 9.61 8.29 7.86
N ARG A 189 8.56 9.07 8.16
CA ARG A 189 8.16 9.35 9.56
C ARG A 189 7.78 8.10 10.35
N SER A 190 7.18 7.09 9.70
CA SER A 190 6.79 5.86 10.38
C SER A 190 7.97 4.96 10.72
N LEU A 191 8.96 4.88 9.83
CA LEU A 191 10.21 4.17 10.10
C LEU A 191 10.95 4.80 11.29
N GLU A 192 11.03 6.13 11.33
CA GLU A 192 11.60 6.86 12.48
C GLU A 192 10.87 6.53 13.79
N LEU A 193 9.53 6.41 13.77
CA LEU A 193 8.74 6.05 14.95
C LEU A 193 8.93 4.58 15.37
N GLN A 194 9.06 3.65 14.40
CA GLN A 194 9.33 2.23 14.69
C GLN A 194 10.71 2.04 15.32
N GLU A 195 11.74 2.71 14.80
CA GLU A 195 13.08 2.71 15.39
C GLU A 195 13.06 3.24 16.83
N ARG A 196 12.23 4.26 17.11
CA ARG A 196 12.04 4.78 18.46
C ARG A 196 11.30 3.82 19.39
N ALA A 197 10.27 3.12 18.91
CA ALA A 197 9.59 2.08 19.69
C ALA A 197 10.53 0.92 20.03
N ARG A 198 11.39 0.49 19.10
CA ARG A 198 12.46 -0.49 19.36
C ARG A 198 13.42 0.01 20.43
N THR A 199 13.83 1.28 20.34
CA THR A 199 14.71 1.92 21.33
C THR A 199 14.07 1.96 22.73
N TRP A 200 12.76 2.18 22.81
CA TRP A 200 12.02 2.15 24.09
C TRP A 200 12.08 0.77 24.76
N ARG A 201 11.83 -0.32 24.01
CA ARG A 201 11.83 -1.69 24.56
C ARG A 201 13.20 -2.09 25.13
N GLN A 202 14.27 -1.77 24.40
CA GLN A 202 15.63 -2.00 24.89
C GLN A 202 15.93 -1.19 26.15
N GLY A 203 15.39 0.03 26.26
CA GLY A 203 15.47 0.86 27.47
C GLY A 203 14.70 0.25 28.64
N ALA A 204 13.46 -0.19 28.43
CA ALA A 204 12.59 -0.74 29.45
C ALA A 204 13.20 -1.96 30.17
N THR A 205 13.80 -2.88 29.42
CA THR A 205 14.49 -4.07 29.97
C THR A 205 15.68 -3.70 30.85
N ARG A 206 16.49 -2.70 30.44
CA ARG A 206 17.64 -2.24 31.24
C ARG A 206 17.23 -1.48 32.49
N VAL A 207 16.15 -0.69 32.43
CA VAL A 207 15.58 0.02 33.59
C VAL A 207 15.06 -0.97 34.62
N HIS A 208 14.45 -2.08 34.17
CA HIS A 208 14.08 -3.17 35.05
C HIS A 208 15.32 -3.80 35.72
N GLU A 209 16.40 -4.00 34.97
CA GLU A 209 17.62 -4.63 35.45
C GLU A 209 18.38 -3.78 36.50
N SER A 210 18.45 -2.45 36.31
CA SER A 210 19.21 -1.55 37.21
C SER A 210 18.29 -0.79 38.19
N VAL A 211 17.45 0.12 37.70
CA VAL A 211 16.74 1.11 38.53
C VAL A 211 15.75 0.45 39.48
N LEU A 212 14.88 -0.43 38.98
CA LEU A 212 13.86 -1.08 39.83
C LEU A 212 14.48 -2.01 40.88
N ASN A 213 15.64 -2.61 40.60
CA ASN A 213 16.35 -3.45 41.56
C ASN A 213 17.03 -2.60 42.64
N THR A 214 17.66 -1.48 42.26
CA THR A 214 18.27 -0.55 43.21
C THR A 214 17.22 0.12 44.11
N VAL A 215 16.07 0.55 43.56
CA VAL A 215 14.95 1.05 44.39
C VAL A 215 14.49 0.00 45.39
N ARG A 216 14.32 -1.25 44.95
CA ARG A 216 13.92 -2.35 45.82
C ARG A 216 14.95 -2.67 46.90
N TYR A 217 16.25 -2.55 46.60
CA TYR A 217 17.32 -2.67 47.57
C TYR A 217 17.19 -1.59 48.67
N VAL A 218 16.95 -0.34 48.28
CA VAL A 218 16.75 0.77 49.23
C VAL A 218 15.50 0.55 50.10
N LEU A 219 14.38 0.13 49.50
CA LEU A 219 13.11 -0.05 50.22
C LEU A 219 13.09 -1.25 51.18
N LEU A 220 13.91 -2.28 50.94
CA LEU A 220 13.87 -3.52 51.74
C LEU A 220 15.02 -3.65 52.74
N THR A 221 16.11 -2.89 52.59
CA THR A 221 17.33 -3.09 53.38
C THR A 221 17.34 -2.21 54.63
N GLN A 222 17.43 -2.82 55.82
CA GLN A 222 17.48 -2.10 57.10
C GLN A 222 18.81 -1.37 57.35
N ASN A 223 19.92 -1.86 56.77
CA ASN A 223 21.25 -1.25 56.83
C ASN A 223 21.76 -0.94 55.42
N LEU A 224 21.62 0.31 55.00
CA LEU A 224 21.94 0.74 53.64
C LEU A 224 23.46 0.90 53.44
N ASP A 225 24.05 0.16 52.49
CA ASP A 225 25.42 0.40 52.04
C ASP A 225 25.44 1.53 51.00
N ARG A 226 25.77 2.73 51.49
CA ARG A 226 25.82 3.95 50.66
C ARG A 226 26.94 3.92 49.61
N GLY A 227 28.03 3.19 49.87
CA GLY A 227 29.13 3.04 48.91
C GLY A 227 28.71 2.20 47.71
N ARG A 228 28.01 1.08 47.97
CA ARG A 228 27.38 0.25 46.95
C ARG A 228 26.30 1.02 46.18
N LEU A 229 25.41 1.71 46.88
CA LEU A 229 24.33 2.49 46.25
C LEU A 229 24.88 3.53 45.27
N LYS A 230 25.93 4.26 45.65
CA LYS A 230 26.58 5.27 44.80
C LYS A 230 27.23 4.66 43.55
N GLN A 231 27.75 3.44 43.64
CA GLN A 231 28.26 2.72 42.47
C GLN A 231 27.12 2.29 41.54
N GLU A 232 26.04 1.77 42.10
CA GLU A 232 24.85 1.35 41.33
C GLU A 232 24.16 2.54 40.63
N THR A 233 24.05 3.71 41.26
CA THR A 233 23.45 4.90 40.63
C THR A 233 24.34 5.49 39.53
N VAL A 234 25.66 5.55 39.74
CA VAL A 234 26.62 5.98 38.70
C VAL A 234 26.61 5.01 37.51
N GLN A 235 26.51 3.70 37.76
CA GLN A 235 26.43 2.70 36.70
C GLN A 235 25.10 2.78 35.94
N ALA A 236 23.97 3.00 36.64
CA ALA A 236 22.67 3.22 36.02
C ALA A 236 22.65 4.50 35.14
N SER A 237 23.25 5.60 35.63
CA SER A 237 23.39 6.86 34.90
C SER A 237 24.36 6.77 33.71
N SER A 238 25.45 6.00 33.83
CA SER A 238 26.38 5.72 32.73
C SER A 238 25.73 4.84 31.64
N ASN A 239 24.98 3.82 32.05
CA ASN A 239 24.23 2.94 31.14
C ASN A 239 23.11 3.70 30.39
N ARG A 240 22.57 4.80 30.94
CA ARG A 240 21.66 5.74 30.24
C ARG A 240 22.35 6.46 29.08
N ASN A 241 23.64 6.75 29.19
CA ASN A 241 24.44 7.49 28.20
C ASN A 241 25.09 6.59 27.13
N LEU A 242 25.22 5.29 27.36
CA LEU A 242 25.71 4.26 26.42
C LEU A 242 24.66 3.89 25.34
N ARG A 243 24.04 4.91 24.78
CA ARG A 243 22.93 4.83 23.82
C ARG A 243 23.34 4.33 22.42
N ASN A 244 24.64 4.13 22.12
CA ASN A 244 25.14 4.17 20.75
C ASN A 244 26.16 3.11 20.27
N SER A 245 26.54 2.06 21.02
CA SER A 245 27.60 1.16 20.51
C SER A 245 27.53 -0.32 20.90
N ILE A 246 26.44 -1.01 20.55
CA ILE A 246 26.49 -2.48 20.48
C ILE A 246 26.05 -2.89 19.08
N GLN A 247 27.03 -3.04 18.19
CA GLN A 247 26.86 -3.78 16.93
C GLN A 247 26.62 -5.25 17.29
N GLY A 248 25.77 -5.94 16.52
CA GLY A 248 25.46 -7.36 16.74
C GLY A 248 26.73 -8.20 16.94
N SER A 249 26.61 -9.20 17.81
CA SER A 249 27.69 -9.99 18.38
C SER A 249 27.35 -11.49 18.33
N THR A 250 28.33 -12.34 18.63
CA THR A 250 28.13 -13.80 18.51
C THR A 250 27.40 -14.37 19.72
N ALA A 251 26.80 -15.56 19.58
CA ALA A 251 26.27 -16.29 20.73
C ALA A 251 27.35 -16.67 21.76
N GLU A 252 28.63 -16.74 21.37
CA GLU A 252 29.76 -16.91 22.30
C GLU A 252 29.98 -15.64 23.15
N ASP A 253 29.93 -14.46 22.54
CA ASP A 253 30.00 -13.18 23.25
C ASP A 253 28.85 -13.05 24.27
N LEU A 254 27.67 -13.54 23.94
CA LEU A 254 26.49 -13.54 24.81
C LEU A 254 26.75 -14.32 26.11
N VAL A 255 27.30 -15.53 25.98
CA VAL A 255 27.58 -16.39 27.15
C VAL A 255 28.72 -15.80 27.99
N ASN A 256 29.75 -15.27 27.33
CA ASN A 256 30.86 -14.62 28.02
C ASN A 256 30.39 -13.40 28.82
N GLU A 257 29.46 -12.60 28.28
CA GLU A 257 28.89 -11.46 29.00
C GLU A 257 28.02 -11.91 30.19
N VAL A 258 27.16 -12.91 30.00
CA VAL A 258 26.32 -13.48 31.08
C VAL A 258 27.20 -14.05 32.21
N ALA A 259 28.31 -14.71 31.88
CA ALA A 259 29.22 -15.29 32.86
C ALA A 259 29.98 -14.24 33.68
N GLN A 260 30.10 -13.00 33.20
CA GLN A 260 30.76 -11.90 33.90
C GLN A 260 29.84 -11.16 34.89
N VAL A 261 28.53 -11.44 34.88
CA VAL A 261 27.59 -10.86 35.84
C VAL A 261 27.83 -11.46 37.23
N ASP A 262 28.09 -10.61 38.22
CA ASP A 262 28.33 -11.05 39.60
C ASP A 262 27.02 -11.53 40.26
N PHE A 263 26.91 -12.83 40.52
CA PHE A 263 25.75 -13.50 41.08
C PHE A 263 25.97 -13.93 42.54
N GLU A 264 26.42 -13.01 43.41
CA GLU A 264 26.55 -13.20 44.87
C GLU A 264 27.19 -14.55 45.27
N GLY A 265 28.29 -14.94 44.63
CA GLY A 265 29.08 -16.12 45.00
C GLY A 265 28.57 -17.49 44.49
N ASN A 266 27.64 -17.53 43.54
CA ASN A 266 27.13 -18.78 42.95
C ASN A 266 27.94 -19.22 41.70
N ILE A 267 27.98 -20.54 41.41
CA ILE A 267 28.75 -21.12 40.31
C ILE A 267 27.82 -21.36 39.10
N LEU A 268 28.06 -20.63 38.01
CA LEU A 268 27.48 -20.89 36.69
C LEU A 268 28.41 -21.84 35.91
N GLU A 269 27.92 -23.04 35.59
CA GLU A 269 28.64 -23.99 34.74
C GLU A 269 28.14 -23.90 33.28
N ILE A 270 29.05 -23.61 32.34
CA ILE A 270 28.72 -23.60 30.90
C ILE A 270 28.98 -24.99 30.33
N GLN A 271 27.95 -25.62 29.74
CA GLN A 271 28.04 -26.97 29.18
C GLN A 271 27.97 -26.96 27.65
N GLY A 272 28.91 -27.66 27.00
CA GLY A 272 28.95 -27.89 25.55
C GLY A 272 29.75 -26.84 24.76
N SER A 273 29.83 -27.04 23.43
CA SER A 273 30.42 -26.07 22.50
C SER A 273 29.37 -25.06 22.05
N ILE A 274 29.60 -23.77 22.31
CA ILE A 274 28.70 -22.69 21.92
C ILE A 274 28.83 -22.47 20.39
N PRO A 275 27.72 -22.39 19.64
CA PRO A 275 27.78 -22.14 18.20
C PRO A 275 28.23 -20.70 17.90
N ASP A 276 29.14 -20.54 16.93
CA ASP A 276 29.53 -19.23 16.37
C ASP A 276 28.42 -18.70 15.44
N LEU A 277 27.34 -18.22 16.05
CA LEU A 277 26.16 -17.68 15.38
C LEU A 277 26.10 -16.17 15.59
N TYR A 278 26.07 -15.41 14.50
CA TYR A 278 25.84 -13.96 14.56
C TYR A 278 24.40 -13.68 15.01
N LEU A 279 24.26 -12.92 16.08
CA LEU A 279 22.98 -12.45 16.58
C LEU A 279 22.88 -10.96 16.26
N ASP A 280 21.79 -10.57 15.60
CA ASP A 280 21.48 -9.14 15.49
C ASP A 280 21.33 -8.53 16.88
N SER A 281 21.64 -7.25 17.01
CA SER A 281 21.70 -6.54 18.29
C SER A 281 20.43 -6.69 19.13
N GLU A 282 19.26 -6.75 18.48
CA GLU A 282 17.95 -6.94 19.11
C GLU A 282 17.80 -8.35 19.72
N VAL A 283 18.13 -9.38 18.94
CA VAL A 283 18.10 -10.78 19.37
C VAL A 283 19.10 -11.00 20.50
N TYR A 284 20.31 -10.44 20.37
CA TYR A 284 21.36 -10.53 21.37
C TYR A 284 20.94 -9.95 22.73
N GLN A 285 20.45 -8.71 22.75
CA GLN A 285 20.06 -8.03 23.99
C GLN A 285 18.85 -8.70 24.67
N THR A 286 17.89 -9.17 23.87
CA THR A 286 16.71 -9.88 24.36
C THR A 286 17.08 -11.21 25.00
N LEU A 287 17.93 -12.00 24.33
CA LEU A 287 18.43 -13.25 24.88
C LEU A 287 19.27 -13.05 26.14
N ARG A 288 20.14 -12.02 26.17
CA ARG A 288 20.93 -11.67 27.37
C ARG A 288 20.03 -11.44 28.57
N ALA A 289 19.04 -10.58 28.41
CA ALA A 289 18.11 -10.25 29.49
C ALA A 289 17.31 -11.47 29.95
N ALA A 290 16.83 -12.29 29.02
CA ALA A 290 16.10 -13.51 29.34
C ALA A 290 16.95 -14.51 30.13
N ILE A 291 18.21 -14.74 29.72
CA ILE A 291 19.12 -15.65 30.42
C ILE A 291 19.42 -15.13 31.83
N ILE A 292 19.74 -13.85 31.98
CA ILE A 292 20.01 -13.23 33.29
C ILE A 292 18.79 -13.33 34.21
N GLU A 293 17.59 -13.07 33.69
CA GLU A 293 16.35 -13.15 34.47
C GLU A 293 16.03 -14.59 34.90
N LEU A 294 16.27 -15.57 34.04
CA LEU A 294 16.14 -16.99 34.39
C LEU A 294 17.13 -17.40 35.48
N ILE A 295 18.41 -16.98 35.37
CA ILE A 295 19.44 -17.24 36.39
C ILE A 295 19.04 -16.60 37.73
N ARG A 296 18.60 -15.34 37.72
CA ARG A 296 18.13 -14.64 38.93
C ARG A 296 16.93 -15.31 39.57
N ASN A 297 15.98 -15.80 38.77
CA ASN A 297 14.82 -16.53 39.28
C ASN A 297 15.23 -17.83 39.98
N VAL A 298 16.19 -18.56 39.43
CA VAL A 298 16.74 -19.75 40.09
C VAL A 298 17.41 -19.35 41.42
N ILE A 299 18.29 -18.35 41.43
CA ILE A 299 18.98 -17.90 42.66
C ILE A 299 18.00 -17.47 43.76
N ARG A 300 16.90 -16.80 43.37
CA ARG A 300 15.93 -16.22 44.30
C ARG A 300 14.94 -17.22 44.87
N HIS A 301 14.59 -18.24 44.09
CA HIS A 301 13.46 -19.11 44.40
C HIS A 301 13.83 -20.59 44.59
N ALA A 302 15.02 -21.01 44.18
CA ALA A 302 15.44 -22.40 44.31
C ALA A 302 16.29 -22.68 45.56
N ASP A 303 16.13 -23.89 46.10
CA ASP A 303 16.94 -24.39 47.21
C ASP A 303 18.39 -24.74 46.78
N ASP A 304 18.56 -25.28 45.56
CA ASP A 304 19.87 -25.55 44.95
C ASP A 304 20.27 -24.41 44.01
N LYS A 305 21.45 -23.83 44.27
CA LYS A 305 21.97 -22.66 43.55
C LYS A 305 23.01 -23.01 42.49
N ASN A 306 23.23 -24.30 42.21
CA ASN A 306 24.05 -24.72 41.07
C ASN A 306 23.25 -24.59 39.77
N ILE A 307 23.79 -23.81 38.84
CA ILE A 307 23.13 -23.50 37.56
C ILE A 307 24.03 -23.97 36.43
N SER A 308 23.49 -24.75 35.50
CA SER A 308 24.16 -25.08 34.25
C SER A 308 23.45 -24.48 33.05
N LEU A 309 24.19 -23.76 32.21
CA LEU A 309 23.72 -23.13 30.97
C LEU A 309 24.30 -23.89 29.77
N SER A 310 23.46 -24.24 28.81
CA SER A 310 23.90 -24.81 27.53
C SER A 310 23.22 -24.10 26.37
N ILE A 311 23.99 -23.77 25.32
CA ILE A 311 23.49 -23.22 24.07
C ILE A 311 23.89 -24.16 22.95
N SER A 312 22.92 -24.63 22.16
CA SER A 312 23.18 -25.52 21.02
C SER A 312 22.23 -25.26 19.87
N ILE A 313 22.62 -25.69 18.66
CA ILE A 313 21.72 -25.73 17.50
C ILE A 313 21.10 -27.12 17.44
N THR A 314 19.77 -27.20 17.46
CA THR A 314 19.05 -28.47 17.38
C THR A 314 19.07 -29.03 15.96
N SER A 315 18.74 -30.32 15.82
CA SER A 315 18.57 -30.97 14.51
C SER A 315 17.49 -30.34 13.62
N GLN A 316 16.62 -29.50 14.19
CA GLN A 316 15.54 -28.81 13.49
C GLN A 316 15.94 -27.41 13.02
N LEU A 317 17.23 -27.05 13.08
CA LEU A 317 17.75 -25.71 12.77
C LEU A 317 17.14 -24.64 13.68
N GLU A 318 17.13 -24.91 14.99
CA GLU A 318 16.71 -23.95 16.00
C GLU A 318 17.87 -23.67 16.96
N LEU A 319 18.01 -22.41 17.37
CA LEU A 319 18.89 -22.05 18.49
C LEU A 319 18.17 -22.42 19.79
N ALA A 320 18.71 -23.38 20.54
CA ALA A 320 18.18 -23.82 21.83
C ALA A 320 19.09 -23.42 22.98
N ILE A 321 18.54 -22.70 23.95
CA ILE A 321 19.21 -22.26 25.17
C ILE A 321 18.52 -22.96 26.34
N ASN A 322 19.25 -23.85 27.03
CA ASN A 322 18.74 -24.58 28.19
C ASN A 322 19.46 -24.13 29.45
N ILE A 323 18.68 -23.80 30.48
CA ILE A 323 19.14 -23.49 31.83
C ILE A 323 18.57 -24.55 32.76
N LEU A 324 19.46 -25.24 33.48
CA LEU A 324 19.11 -26.26 34.46
C LEU A 324 19.57 -25.77 35.84
N GLY A 325 18.66 -25.74 36.80
CA GLY A 325 18.98 -25.35 38.18
C GLY A 325 17.76 -25.39 39.11
N GLY A 326 18.01 -25.72 40.38
CA GLY A 326 17.03 -25.66 41.46
C GLY A 326 16.04 -26.82 41.58
N THR A 327 15.60 -27.13 42.80
CA THR A 327 14.50 -28.08 43.11
C THR A 327 13.33 -27.33 43.78
N GLN A 328 12.10 -27.72 43.43
CA GLN A 328 10.77 -27.19 43.83
C GLN A 328 10.27 -25.89 43.16
N LEU A 329 9.26 -26.02 42.28
CA LEU A 329 8.23 -24.99 42.08
C LEU A 329 7.11 -25.25 43.09
N GLY A 330 7.16 -24.64 44.26
CA GLY A 330 5.99 -24.53 45.14
C GLY A 330 4.82 -23.90 44.39
N GLY A 331 3.60 -24.42 44.61
CA GLY A 331 2.41 -24.13 43.79
C GLY A 331 2.16 -22.66 43.41
N HIS A 332 1.67 -22.46 42.19
CA HIS A 332 1.12 -21.23 41.61
C HIS A 332 1.64 -19.91 42.20
N THR A 333 2.94 -19.64 42.04
CA THR A 333 3.45 -18.27 42.16
C THR A 333 2.90 -17.43 41.01
N PRO A 334 2.13 -16.36 41.26
CA PRO A 334 1.58 -15.52 40.20
C PRO A 334 2.71 -14.87 39.38
N PRO A 335 2.51 -14.68 38.07
CA PRO A 335 3.55 -14.17 37.18
C PRO A 335 3.95 -12.73 37.55
N GLY A 336 5.26 -12.45 37.57
CA GLY A 336 5.84 -11.12 37.84
C GLY A 336 6.48 -10.48 36.61
N ILE A 337 7.00 -9.25 36.78
CA ILE A 337 7.56 -8.41 35.69
C ILE A 337 8.58 -9.15 34.82
N GLY A 338 9.53 -9.86 35.44
CA GLY A 338 10.56 -10.61 34.72
C GLY A 338 9.98 -11.73 33.84
N ARG A 339 8.96 -12.44 34.32
CA ARG A 339 8.29 -13.50 33.56
C ARG A 339 7.50 -12.96 32.37
N ASN A 340 6.81 -11.84 32.52
CA ASN A 340 5.89 -11.35 31.49
C ASN A 340 6.59 -10.46 30.46
N THR A 341 7.46 -9.57 30.91
CA THR A 341 8.11 -8.57 30.05
C THR A 341 9.34 -9.17 29.36
N VAL A 342 10.18 -9.86 30.12
CA VAL A 342 11.47 -10.38 29.63
C VAL A 342 11.33 -11.78 29.03
N LEU A 343 10.61 -12.69 29.70
CA LEU A 343 10.46 -14.09 29.26
C LEU A 343 9.20 -14.37 28.41
N GLY A 344 8.29 -13.39 28.32
CA GLY A 344 7.08 -13.46 27.49
C GLY A 344 7.22 -12.55 26.27
N SER A 345 6.80 -11.30 26.42
CA SER A 345 6.67 -10.35 25.30
C SER A 345 7.96 -10.13 24.50
N ALA A 346 9.11 -10.05 25.17
CA ALA A 346 10.38 -9.84 24.47
C ALA A 346 10.83 -11.09 23.69
N LEU A 347 10.59 -12.31 24.20
CA LEU A 347 10.94 -13.55 23.50
C LEU A 347 10.00 -13.82 22.32
N ASP A 348 8.70 -13.60 22.47
CA ASP A 348 7.73 -13.77 21.37
C ASP A 348 8.04 -12.84 20.18
N GLU A 349 8.63 -11.66 20.43
CA GLU A 349 8.99 -10.69 19.38
C GLU A 349 10.10 -11.16 18.44
N ILE A 350 11.07 -11.90 18.97
CA ILE A 350 12.16 -12.47 18.18
C ILE A 350 11.80 -13.85 17.62
N GLY A 351 10.52 -14.24 17.68
CA GLY A 351 10.04 -15.57 17.29
C GLY A 351 10.51 -16.69 18.21
N ALA A 352 10.97 -16.35 19.43
CA ALA A 352 11.43 -17.33 20.40
C ALA A 352 10.24 -17.93 21.16
N THR A 353 10.33 -19.22 21.46
CA THR A 353 9.41 -19.91 22.36
C THR A 353 10.10 -20.22 23.67
N TRP A 354 9.44 -19.95 24.79
CA TRP A 354 9.94 -20.25 26.12
C TRP A 354 9.10 -21.34 26.78
N LEU A 355 9.75 -22.38 27.29
CA LEU A 355 9.15 -23.50 27.99
C LEU A 355 9.86 -23.72 29.34
N GLN A 356 9.05 -23.99 30.37
CA GLN A 356 9.53 -24.36 31.69
C GLN A 356 9.05 -25.78 32.01
N ASP A 357 9.98 -26.66 32.37
CA ASP A 357 9.75 -28.07 32.64
C ASP A 357 10.62 -28.56 33.81
N MET A 358 10.51 -29.83 34.18
CA MET A 358 11.38 -30.49 35.14
C MET A 358 12.28 -31.49 34.41
N ASP A 359 13.55 -31.59 34.80
CA ASP A 359 14.43 -32.66 34.30
C ASP A 359 14.11 -34.01 34.98
N ASP A 360 14.66 -35.10 34.44
CA ASP A 360 14.47 -36.46 34.96
C ASP A 360 14.93 -36.65 36.42
N ARG A 361 15.67 -35.68 36.97
CA ARG A 361 16.19 -35.66 38.35
C ARG A 361 15.41 -34.70 39.25
N GLY A 362 14.31 -34.13 38.76
CA GLY A 362 13.45 -33.20 39.50
C GLY A 362 13.99 -31.78 39.61
N ARG A 363 14.99 -31.40 38.80
CA ARG A 363 15.50 -30.03 38.73
C ARG A 363 14.68 -29.19 37.75
N GLY A 364 14.53 -27.90 38.04
CA GLY A 364 13.91 -26.95 37.12
C GLY A 364 14.71 -26.84 35.82
N LYS A 365 14.03 -26.98 34.68
CA LYS A 365 14.56 -26.79 33.34
C LYS A 365 13.82 -25.64 32.65
N SER A 366 14.55 -24.64 32.18
CA SER A 366 14.01 -23.59 31.31
C SER A 366 14.67 -23.66 29.94
N ALA A 367 13.86 -23.72 28.89
CA ALA A 367 14.32 -23.82 27.51
C ALA A 367 13.77 -22.64 26.68
N ILE A 368 14.65 -21.94 25.97
CA ILE A 368 14.32 -20.92 24.97
C ILE A 368 14.72 -21.47 23.60
N THR A 369 13.80 -21.45 22.64
CA THR A 369 14.01 -22.01 21.29
C THR A 369 13.65 -21.01 20.21
N ILE A 370 14.56 -20.75 19.27
CA ILE A 370 14.37 -19.78 18.17
C ILE A 370 14.60 -20.46 16.80
N PRO A 371 13.62 -20.43 15.88
CA PRO A 371 13.83 -20.92 14.52
C PRO A 371 14.87 -20.07 13.77
N ILE A 372 15.87 -20.70 13.14
CA ILE A 372 16.90 -19.95 12.38
C ILE A 372 16.29 -19.24 11.14
N SER A 373 15.14 -19.71 10.63
CA SER A 373 14.40 -19.04 9.56
C SER A 373 13.87 -17.66 9.94
N ASP A 374 13.50 -17.49 11.21
CA ASP A 374 12.87 -16.27 11.74
C ASP A 374 13.93 -15.20 12.08
N LEU A 375 15.20 -15.61 12.13
CA LEU A 375 16.37 -14.72 12.15
C LEU A 375 16.68 -14.11 10.76
N MET A 376 15.92 -14.44 9.71
CA MET A 376 16.06 -13.89 8.36
C MET A 376 14.80 -13.10 7.93
N PRO A 377 14.94 -11.87 7.40
CA PRO A 377 13.77 -11.03 7.10
C PRO A 377 12.94 -11.62 5.94
N HIS A 378 11.64 -11.83 6.19
CA HIS A 378 10.67 -12.26 5.19
C HIS A 378 9.70 -11.12 4.82
N PRO A 379 9.53 -10.82 3.52
CA PRO A 379 8.51 -9.87 3.08
C PRO A 379 7.15 -10.58 3.03
N ASN A 380 6.24 -10.21 3.93
CA ASN A 380 4.89 -10.75 3.93
C ASN A 380 4.04 -10.14 2.79
N ASP A 381 3.54 -11.03 1.94
CA ASP A 381 2.40 -10.80 1.06
C ASP A 381 1.14 -10.62 1.91
N ASN A 382 0.38 -9.52 1.73
CA ASN A 382 -1.06 -9.62 1.45
C ASN A 382 -1.76 -8.29 1.15
N HIS A 383 -2.61 -8.41 0.13
CA HIS A 383 -3.78 -7.63 -0.27
C HIS A 383 -3.64 -6.20 -0.81
N PHE A 384 -3.89 -6.14 -2.12
CA PHE A 384 -3.89 -5.01 -3.03
C PHE A 384 -5.21 -4.23 -2.99
N VAL A 385 -5.16 -2.91 -2.79
CA VAL A 385 -6.22 -2.01 -3.27
C VAL A 385 -5.61 -0.82 -4.02
N GLY A 386 -5.64 -0.88 -5.34
CA GLY A 386 -5.29 0.24 -6.21
C GLY A 386 -5.90 0.07 -7.60
N PHE A 387 -6.46 1.17 -8.15
CA PHE A 387 -7.06 1.14 -9.49
C PHE A 387 -5.98 0.87 -10.57
N PRO A 388 -6.28 -0.01 -11.55
CA PRO A 388 -5.27 -0.49 -12.48
C PRO A 388 -4.87 0.58 -13.52
N PRO A 389 -3.56 0.75 -13.84
CA PRO A 389 -3.03 1.59 -14.93
C PRO A 389 -3.63 1.30 -16.32
N PHE A 390 -4.38 0.21 -16.42
CA PHE A 390 -4.92 -0.37 -17.64
C PHE A 390 -6.02 0.48 -18.30
N ASP A 391 -6.87 1.11 -17.49
CA ASP A 391 -8.03 1.82 -18.01
C ASP A 391 -7.61 3.16 -18.64
N LYS A 392 -6.44 3.69 -18.26
CA LYS A 392 -5.86 4.94 -18.78
C LYS A 392 -5.47 4.82 -20.27
N ALA A 393 -4.75 3.77 -20.66
CA ALA A 393 -4.33 3.57 -22.06
C ALA A 393 -5.53 3.30 -23.00
N ARG A 394 -6.53 2.55 -22.53
CA ARG A 394 -7.77 2.29 -23.27
C ARG A 394 -8.52 3.57 -23.57
N LEU A 395 -8.59 4.47 -22.60
CA LEU A 395 -9.30 5.74 -22.75
C LEU A 395 -8.65 6.64 -23.82
N ILE A 396 -7.32 6.72 -23.88
CA ILE A 396 -6.61 7.53 -24.88
C ILE A 396 -6.88 7.04 -26.31
N VAL A 397 -6.92 5.72 -26.52
CA VAL A 397 -7.15 5.14 -27.86
C VAL A 397 -8.63 5.16 -28.25
N SER A 398 -9.53 4.82 -27.32
CA SER A 398 -10.95 4.67 -27.62
C SER A 398 -11.73 5.98 -27.67
N SER A 399 -11.30 7.02 -26.95
CA SER A 399 -11.99 8.33 -26.95
C SER A 399 -12.05 9.02 -28.32
N PRO A 400 -10.96 9.16 -29.11
CA PRO A 400 -11.05 9.77 -30.43
C PRO A 400 -11.92 8.97 -31.40
N LEU A 401 -11.87 7.62 -31.32
CA LEU A 401 -12.70 6.74 -32.13
C LEU A 401 -14.19 6.92 -31.81
N ALA A 402 -14.54 6.97 -30.52
CA ALA A 402 -15.92 7.24 -30.09
C ALA A 402 -16.36 8.65 -30.50
N GLY A 403 -15.51 9.67 -30.35
CA GLY A 403 -15.82 11.04 -30.77
C GLY A 403 -16.12 11.16 -32.26
N MET A 404 -15.29 10.55 -33.12
CA MET A 404 -15.53 10.48 -34.56
C MET A 404 -16.81 9.69 -34.90
N SER A 405 -17.11 8.64 -34.14
CA SER A 405 -18.29 7.78 -34.36
C SER A 405 -19.59 8.49 -34.01
N VAL A 406 -19.62 9.25 -32.91
CA VAL A 406 -20.80 10.03 -32.48
C VAL A 406 -21.20 11.05 -33.54
N ILE A 407 -20.25 11.84 -34.05
CA ILE A 407 -20.54 12.79 -35.13
C ILE A 407 -20.87 12.05 -36.44
N GLY A 408 -20.20 10.93 -36.69
CA GLY A 408 -20.45 10.06 -37.84
C GLY A 408 -21.85 9.44 -37.88
N SER A 409 -22.57 9.38 -36.76
CA SER A 409 -23.93 8.85 -36.72
C SER A 409 -24.90 9.55 -37.68
N ILE A 410 -24.58 10.79 -38.09
CA ILE A 410 -25.31 11.53 -39.13
C ILE A 410 -25.38 10.74 -40.45
N TYR A 411 -24.36 9.97 -40.81
CA TYR A 411 -24.41 9.12 -42.02
C TYR A 411 -25.46 8.02 -41.88
N PHE A 412 -25.56 7.37 -40.72
CA PHE A 412 -26.60 6.37 -40.48
C PHE A 412 -28.00 7.00 -40.50
N ILE A 413 -28.17 8.16 -39.86
CA ILE A 413 -29.46 8.87 -39.83
C ILE A 413 -29.88 9.26 -41.26
N ARG A 414 -28.94 9.73 -42.08
CA ARG A 414 -29.21 10.07 -43.49
C ARG A 414 -29.76 8.87 -44.25
N GLU A 415 -29.09 7.71 -44.15
CA GLU A 415 -29.53 6.49 -44.83
C GLU A 415 -30.94 6.09 -44.40
N MET A 416 -31.22 6.15 -43.09
CA MET A 416 -32.53 5.78 -42.54
C MET A 416 -33.65 6.73 -42.98
N VAL A 417 -33.36 8.02 -43.17
CA VAL A 417 -34.37 9.03 -43.54
C VAL A 417 -34.63 9.08 -45.05
N LEU A 418 -33.59 8.89 -45.87
CA LEU A 418 -33.68 9.06 -47.32
C LEU A 418 -34.06 7.78 -48.07
N ASP A 419 -33.70 6.59 -47.57
CA ASP A 419 -33.97 5.32 -48.25
C ASP A 419 -35.11 4.55 -47.55
N ARG A 420 -36.31 4.56 -48.15
CA ARG A 420 -37.55 3.94 -47.59
C ARG A 420 -37.58 2.41 -47.74
N GLY A 421 -36.48 1.73 -47.45
CA GLY A 421 -36.33 0.27 -47.56
C GLY A 421 -35.54 -0.34 -46.40
N PHE A 422 -35.35 -1.66 -46.42
CA PHE A 422 -34.74 -2.52 -45.39
C PHE A 422 -33.29 -2.12 -44.95
N LEU A 423 -32.73 -1.03 -45.49
CA LEU A 423 -31.56 -0.30 -44.98
C LEU A 423 -31.75 0.24 -43.54
N ASP A 424 -32.99 0.25 -43.03
CA ASP A 424 -33.31 0.66 -41.65
C ASP A 424 -32.55 -0.19 -40.60
N LEU A 425 -32.43 -1.51 -40.81
CA LEU A 425 -31.76 -2.40 -39.83
C LEU A 425 -30.25 -2.14 -39.71
N GLY A 426 -29.56 -1.94 -40.83
CA GLY A 426 -28.12 -1.61 -40.82
C GLY A 426 -27.85 -0.25 -40.17
N GLY A 427 -28.71 0.74 -40.44
CA GLY A 427 -28.68 2.06 -39.80
C GLY A 427 -28.91 1.99 -38.28
N TRP A 428 -29.94 1.28 -37.83
CA TRP A 428 -30.23 1.07 -36.41
C TRP A 428 -29.07 0.38 -35.68
N PHE A 429 -28.52 -0.70 -36.26
CA PHE A 429 -27.40 -1.42 -35.67
C PHE A 429 -26.14 -0.54 -35.59
N GLY A 430 -25.90 0.29 -36.60
CA GLY A 430 -24.85 1.30 -36.57
C GLY A 430 -25.03 2.30 -35.43
N LEU A 431 -26.22 2.89 -35.31
CA LEU A 431 -26.54 3.92 -34.31
C LEU A 431 -26.46 3.37 -32.88
N VAL A 432 -27.04 2.18 -32.64
CA VAL A 432 -26.94 1.48 -31.36
C VAL A 432 -25.48 1.14 -31.04
N GLY A 433 -24.70 0.68 -32.03
CA GLY A 433 -23.27 0.43 -31.89
C GLY A 433 -22.47 1.66 -31.45
N VAL A 434 -22.73 2.81 -32.06
CA VAL A 434 -22.09 4.09 -31.69
C VAL A 434 -22.46 4.51 -30.26
N VAL A 435 -23.74 4.42 -29.90
CA VAL A 435 -24.20 4.75 -28.53
C VAL A 435 -23.54 3.84 -27.50
N MET A 436 -23.46 2.53 -27.77
CA MET A 436 -22.78 1.57 -26.90
C MET A 436 -21.29 1.91 -26.75
N ALA A 437 -20.60 2.21 -27.86
CA ALA A 437 -19.19 2.59 -27.84
C ALA A 437 -18.95 3.86 -27.01
N ALA A 438 -19.76 4.90 -27.20
CA ALA A 438 -19.68 6.14 -26.43
C ALA A 438 -19.98 5.91 -24.94
N ALA A 439 -21.00 5.12 -24.62
CA ALA A 439 -21.36 4.79 -23.25
C ALA A 439 -20.23 4.06 -22.51
N LEU A 440 -19.51 3.15 -23.17
CA LEU A 440 -18.35 2.46 -22.59
C LEU A 440 -17.19 3.41 -22.27
N VAL A 441 -16.89 4.33 -23.20
CA VAL A 441 -15.83 5.35 -23.02
C VAL A 441 -16.16 6.29 -21.86
N LEU A 442 -17.42 6.73 -21.76
CA LEU A 442 -17.87 7.60 -20.67
C LEU A 442 -17.92 6.87 -19.32
N ARG A 443 -18.35 5.60 -19.32
CA ARG A 443 -18.41 4.77 -18.11
C ARG A 443 -17.02 4.46 -17.55
N ARG A 444 -15.99 4.41 -18.41
CA ARG A 444 -14.59 4.11 -18.05
C ARG A 444 -14.42 2.82 -17.23
N LYS A 445 -15.30 1.83 -17.43
CA LYS A 445 -15.22 0.53 -16.74
C LYS A 445 -15.27 -0.61 -17.76
N PRO A 446 -14.40 -1.63 -17.62
CA PRO A 446 -14.45 -2.80 -18.48
C PRO A 446 -15.76 -3.56 -18.27
N VAL A 447 -16.17 -4.26 -19.32
CA VAL A 447 -17.38 -5.09 -19.32
C VAL A 447 -16.99 -6.56 -19.34
N ASN A 448 -17.83 -7.41 -18.76
CA ASN A 448 -17.59 -8.85 -18.77
C ASN A 448 -17.54 -9.39 -20.22
N ARG A 449 -16.91 -10.55 -20.39
CA ARG A 449 -16.65 -11.13 -21.72
C ARG A 449 -17.92 -11.40 -22.55
N TRP A 450 -19.02 -11.76 -21.90
CA TRP A 450 -20.25 -12.19 -22.56
C TRP A 450 -21.10 -11.00 -23.00
N LEU A 451 -21.31 -10.02 -22.12
CA LEU A 451 -21.99 -8.78 -22.47
C LEU A 451 -21.19 -8.02 -23.52
N GLY A 452 -19.86 -8.00 -23.41
CA GLY A 452 -19.00 -7.44 -24.44
C GLY A 452 -19.12 -8.13 -25.80
N ALA A 453 -19.20 -9.46 -25.83
CA ALA A 453 -19.44 -10.21 -27.06
C ALA A 453 -20.82 -9.93 -27.67
N LEU A 454 -21.86 -9.77 -26.84
CA LEU A 454 -23.19 -9.38 -27.32
C LEU A 454 -23.18 -7.95 -27.90
N MET A 455 -22.54 -7.01 -27.21
CA MET A 455 -22.45 -5.62 -27.64
C MET A 455 -21.66 -5.46 -28.94
N VAL A 456 -20.55 -6.19 -29.13
CA VAL A 456 -19.67 -6.03 -30.31
C VAL A 456 -20.29 -6.56 -31.60
N VAL A 457 -21.17 -7.55 -31.51
CA VAL A 457 -21.85 -8.15 -32.68
C VAL A 457 -22.74 -7.12 -33.38
N VAL A 458 -23.37 -6.21 -32.65
CA VAL A 458 -24.31 -5.21 -33.20
C VAL A 458 -23.63 -4.32 -34.26
N PRO A 459 -22.56 -3.54 -33.97
CA PRO A 459 -21.87 -2.79 -35.01
C PRO A 459 -21.13 -3.69 -36.00
N ALA A 460 -20.73 -4.91 -35.62
CA ALA A 460 -20.02 -5.82 -36.52
C ALA A 460 -20.90 -6.36 -37.66
N LEU A 461 -22.22 -6.46 -37.47
CA LEU A 461 -23.17 -6.91 -38.49
C LEU A 461 -23.50 -5.83 -39.53
N VAL A 462 -23.17 -4.56 -39.27
CA VAL A 462 -23.52 -3.43 -40.16
C VAL A 462 -23.09 -3.67 -41.61
N PRO A 463 -21.83 -4.05 -41.93
CA PRO A 463 -21.43 -4.26 -43.32
C PRO A 463 -22.18 -5.40 -44.00
N ILE A 464 -22.63 -6.41 -43.23
CA ILE A 464 -23.40 -7.55 -43.77
C ILE A 464 -24.84 -7.12 -44.06
N LEU A 465 -25.46 -6.37 -43.14
CA LEU A 465 -26.84 -5.90 -43.26
C LEU A 465 -27.04 -4.89 -44.39
N VAL A 466 -25.96 -4.21 -44.80
CA VAL A 466 -25.97 -3.21 -45.88
C VAL A 466 -25.68 -3.83 -47.25
N LEU A 467 -25.29 -5.11 -47.35
CA LEU A 467 -25.07 -5.78 -48.64
C LEU A 467 -26.35 -5.82 -49.49
N GLN A 468 -26.43 -4.99 -50.53
CA GLN A 468 -27.54 -4.95 -51.47
C GLN A 468 -27.03 -5.02 -52.90
N THR A 469 -27.22 -6.15 -53.57
CA THR A 469 -26.84 -6.37 -54.99
C THR A 469 -25.46 -5.77 -55.32
N ASP A 470 -25.22 -5.30 -56.55
CA ASP A 470 -23.96 -4.67 -56.93
C ASP A 470 -24.06 -3.15 -56.77
N PHE A 471 -23.03 -2.53 -56.19
CA PHE A 471 -23.03 -1.09 -55.87
C PHE A 471 -22.51 -0.24 -57.04
N GLN A 472 -23.06 0.97 -57.19
CA GLN A 472 -22.55 1.96 -58.13
C GLN A 472 -21.46 2.83 -57.49
N CYS A 473 -20.59 3.41 -58.32
CA CYS A 473 -19.52 4.32 -57.87
C CYS A 473 -20.02 5.50 -57.03
N SER A 474 -21.22 6.00 -57.32
CA SER A 474 -21.89 7.09 -56.59
C SER A 474 -22.18 6.76 -55.12
N GLN A 475 -22.26 5.47 -54.77
CA GLN A 475 -22.54 5.00 -53.40
C GLN A 475 -21.26 4.80 -52.57
N SER A 476 -20.07 4.85 -53.19
CA SER A 476 -18.79 4.61 -52.50
C SER A 476 -18.51 5.65 -51.40
N GLY A 477 -18.80 6.93 -51.67
CA GLY A 477 -18.60 8.04 -50.73
C GLY A 477 -19.44 7.94 -49.45
N LEU A 478 -20.55 7.20 -49.50
CA LEU A 478 -21.47 6.98 -48.38
C LEU A 478 -21.18 5.67 -47.62
N MET A 479 -20.80 4.61 -48.34
CA MET A 479 -20.48 3.32 -47.74
C MET A 479 -19.13 3.33 -47.01
N SER A 480 -18.15 4.10 -47.50
CA SER A 480 -16.84 4.25 -46.84
C SER A 480 -16.94 4.78 -45.39
N PRO A 481 -17.67 5.88 -45.09
CA PRO A 481 -17.83 6.35 -43.71
C PRO A 481 -18.65 5.38 -42.84
N ILE A 482 -19.71 4.75 -43.38
CA ILE A 482 -20.51 3.73 -42.65
C ILE A 482 -19.62 2.55 -42.21
N LEU A 483 -18.79 2.05 -43.12
CA LEU A 483 -17.83 0.99 -42.83
C LEU A 483 -16.83 1.45 -41.76
N THR A 484 -16.28 2.65 -41.90
CA THR A 484 -15.33 3.22 -40.94
C THR A 484 -15.92 3.36 -39.53
N ILE A 485 -17.12 3.94 -39.40
CA ILE A 485 -17.75 4.20 -38.10
C ILE A 485 -18.15 2.91 -37.40
N SER A 486 -18.70 1.93 -38.13
CA SER A 486 -19.01 0.62 -37.56
C SER A 486 -17.72 -0.09 -37.09
N GLY A 487 -16.63 -0.01 -37.87
CA GLY A 487 -15.32 -0.51 -37.48
C GLY A 487 -14.77 0.17 -36.22
N TYR A 488 -14.91 1.49 -36.09
CA TYR A 488 -14.52 2.25 -34.90
C TYR A 488 -15.32 1.80 -33.67
N ALA A 489 -16.63 1.62 -33.80
CA ALA A 489 -17.48 1.12 -32.71
C ALA A 489 -17.06 -0.29 -32.26
N VAL A 490 -16.76 -1.20 -33.20
CA VAL A 490 -16.21 -2.54 -32.90
C VAL A 490 -14.89 -2.42 -32.12
N MET A 491 -13.97 -1.54 -32.55
CA MET A 491 -12.67 -1.33 -31.88
C MET A 491 -12.82 -0.77 -30.47
N VAL A 492 -13.70 0.20 -30.28
CA VAL A 492 -13.97 0.79 -28.97
C VAL A 492 -14.54 -0.26 -28.04
N ILE A 493 -15.57 -1.00 -28.45
CA ILE A 493 -16.16 -2.06 -27.62
C ILE A 493 -15.09 -3.11 -27.28
N ALA A 494 -14.32 -3.57 -28.27
CA ALA A 494 -13.23 -4.53 -28.08
C ALA A 494 -12.19 -4.07 -27.04
N ALA A 495 -11.83 -2.79 -27.04
CA ALA A 495 -10.89 -2.22 -26.06
C ALA A 495 -11.39 -2.39 -24.61
N TRP A 496 -12.70 -2.29 -24.40
CA TRP A 496 -13.35 -2.32 -23.07
C TRP A 496 -13.89 -3.71 -22.66
N SER A 497 -14.10 -4.64 -23.60
CA SER A 497 -14.64 -6.00 -23.34
C SER A 497 -13.61 -7.13 -23.33
N GLY A 498 -12.39 -6.86 -23.79
CA GLY A 498 -11.30 -7.85 -23.84
C GLY A 498 -11.20 -8.63 -25.16
N ARG A 499 -10.19 -9.51 -25.23
CA ARG A 499 -9.70 -10.13 -26.48
C ARG A 499 -10.74 -10.96 -27.22
N PHE A 500 -11.57 -11.71 -26.50
CA PHE A 500 -12.57 -12.60 -27.11
C PHE A 500 -13.59 -11.82 -27.95
N ALA A 501 -14.21 -10.79 -27.35
CA ALA A 501 -15.15 -9.92 -28.05
C ALA A 501 -14.46 -9.16 -29.21
N GLY A 502 -13.21 -8.74 -29.03
CA GLY A 502 -12.43 -8.12 -30.10
C GLY A 502 -12.23 -9.02 -31.32
N ILE A 503 -11.81 -10.27 -31.10
CA ILE A 503 -11.63 -11.25 -32.19
C ILE A 503 -12.97 -11.54 -32.87
N LEU A 504 -14.01 -11.84 -32.10
CA LEU A 504 -15.35 -12.14 -32.62
C LEU A 504 -15.89 -10.98 -33.48
N GLY A 505 -15.89 -9.76 -32.94
CA GLY A 505 -16.38 -8.58 -33.63
C GLY A 505 -15.59 -8.26 -34.89
N LEU A 506 -14.26 -8.32 -34.83
CA LEU A 506 -13.40 -8.13 -36.01
C LEU A 506 -13.66 -9.18 -37.08
N SER A 507 -13.80 -10.46 -36.72
CA SER A 507 -14.04 -11.52 -37.70
C SER A 507 -15.36 -11.32 -38.45
N ILE A 508 -16.44 -11.01 -37.73
CA ILE A 508 -17.77 -10.75 -38.33
C ILE A 508 -17.72 -9.50 -39.21
N TRP A 509 -17.17 -8.41 -38.68
CA TRP A 509 -17.07 -7.14 -39.39
C TRP A 509 -16.17 -7.24 -40.62
N ALA A 510 -15.03 -7.93 -40.53
CA ALA A 510 -14.12 -8.15 -41.65
C ALA A 510 -14.78 -8.94 -42.77
N TYR A 511 -15.50 -10.02 -42.42
CA TYR A 511 -16.24 -10.82 -43.40
C TYR A 511 -17.22 -9.95 -44.20
N GLY A 512 -18.04 -9.16 -43.51
CA GLY A 512 -18.97 -8.24 -44.16
C GLY A 512 -18.28 -7.14 -44.96
N GLY A 513 -17.21 -6.54 -44.41
CA GLY A 513 -16.44 -5.49 -45.06
C GLY A 513 -15.75 -5.95 -46.35
N PHE A 514 -15.15 -7.15 -46.36
CA PHE A 514 -14.58 -7.74 -47.57
C PHE A 514 -15.65 -8.04 -48.61
N ALA A 515 -16.77 -8.63 -48.20
CA ALA A 515 -17.90 -8.88 -49.10
C ALA A 515 -18.40 -7.57 -49.74
N LEU A 516 -18.48 -6.50 -48.95
CA LEU A 516 -18.94 -5.18 -49.40
C LEU A 516 -17.95 -4.53 -50.38
N VAL A 517 -16.64 -4.56 -50.09
CA VAL A 517 -15.59 -4.08 -51.01
C VAL A 517 -15.63 -4.80 -52.35
N MET A 518 -15.86 -6.12 -52.35
CA MET A 518 -15.89 -6.91 -53.58
C MET A 518 -17.09 -6.62 -54.49
N ARG A 519 -18.16 -6.01 -53.95
CA ARG A 519 -19.36 -5.59 -54.70
C ARG A 519 -19.22 -4.26 -55.42
N PHE A 520 -18.15 -3.50 -55.16
CA PHE A 520 -17.84 -2.28 -55.90
C PHE A 520 -16.99 -2.58 -57.16
N PRO A 521 -17.25 -1.88 -58.28
CA PRO A 521 -16.37 -1.85 -59.45
C PRO A 521 -14.94 -1.44 -59.06
N SER A 522 -13.93 -1.98 -59.77
CA SER A 522 -12.50 -1.75 -59.47
C SER A 522 -12.14 -0.27 -59.38
N ASN A 523 -12.73 0.57 -60.24
CA ASN A 523 -12.37 1.98 -60.39
C ASN A 523 -12.85 2.87 -59.23
N CYS A 524 -13.68 2.34 -58.33
CA CYS A 524 -14.30 3.08 -57.23
C CYS A 524 -14.11 2.39 -55.87
N ARG A 525 -13.29 1.33 -55.85
CA ARG A 525 -13.07 0.47 -54.69
C ARG A 525 -12.15 1.12 -53.65
N ASP A 526 -11.28 2.04 -54.06
CA ASP A 526 -10.19 2.58 -53.24
C ASP A 526 -10.67 3.24 -51.94
N SER A 527 -11.75 4.02 -52.00
CA SER A 527 -12.30 4.69 -50.81
C SER A 527 -12.80 3.71 -49.75
N VAL A 528 -13.42 2.60 -50.17
CA VAL A 528 -13.97 1.58 -49.27
C VAL A 528 -12.86 0.64 -48.78
N SER A 529 -11.88 0.33 -49.63
CA SER A 529 -10.68 -0.44 -49.26
C SER A 529 -9.85 0.24 -48.17
N ILE A 530 -9.70 1.56 -48.23
CA ILE A 530 -8.96 2.31 -47.20
C ILE A 530 -9.71 2.30 -45.86
N ALA A 531 -11.03 2.44 -45.88
CA ALA A 531 -11.88 2.30 -44.69
C ALA A 531 -11.74 0.90 -44.05
N LEU A 532 -11.73 -0.14 -44.89
CA LEU A 532 -11.50 -1.52 -44.47
C LEU A 532 -10.12 -1.69 -43.82
N LEU A 533 -9.07 -1.24 -44.51
CA LEU A 533 -7.68 -1.41 -44.07
C LEU A 533 -7.39 -0.64 -42.77
N ASN A 534 -7.92 0.58 -42.62
CA ASN A 534 -7.77 1.36 -41.40
C ASN A 534 -8.36 0.63 -40.18
N SER A 535 -9.55 0.07 -40.31
CA SER A 535 -10.24 -0.59 -39.19
C SER A 535 -9.77 -2.04 -38.95
N LEU A 536 -9.31 -2.74 -39.99
CA LEU A 536 -8.88 -4.14 -39.90
C LEU A 536 -7.41 -4.32 -39.53
N VAL A 537 -6.55 -3.37 -39.92
CA VAL A 537 -5.09 -3.48 -39.76
C VAL A 537 -4.57 -2.40 -38.83
N VAL A 538 -4.83 -1.12 -39.14
CA VAL A 538 -4.21 0.01 -38.44
C VAL A 538 -4.66 0.06 -36.98
N LEU A 539 -5.98 0.10 -36.73
CA LEU A 539 -6.50 0.22 -35.37
C LEU A 539 -6.22 -1.00 -34.48
N PRO A 540 -6.35 -2.26 -34.94
CA PRO A 540 -6.01 -3.43 -34.13
C PRO A 540 -4.54 -3.46 -33.72
N ILE A 541 -3.60 -3.08 -34.60
CA ILE A 541 -2.17 -3.03 -34.25
C ILE A 541 -1.93 -1.96 -33.18
N ILE A 542 -2.46 -0.74 -33.37
CA ILE A 542 -2.34 0.35 -32.38
C ILE A 542 -2.88 -0.11 -31.02
N LEU A 543 -4.04 -0.75 -31.03
CA LEU A 543 -4.71 -1.25 -29.84
C LEU A 543 -3.86 -2.34 -29.15
N ILE A 544 -3.37 -3.36 -29.87
CA ILE A 544 -2.52 -4.45 -29.33
C ILE A 544 -1.22 -3.91 -28.72
N VAL A 545 -0.52 -3.00 -29.40
CA VAL A 545 0.74 -2.47 -28.89
C VAL A 545 0.52 -1.61 -27.64
N SER A 546 -0.57 -0.84 -27.61
CA SER A 546 -1.01 -0.12 -26.41
C SER A 546 -1.32 -1.07 -25.25
N PHE A 547 -1.92 -2.23 -25.54
CA PHE A 547 -2.18 -3.29 -24.57
C PHE A 547 -0.90 -3.87 -23.97
N ILE A 548 0.15 -4.07 -24.77
CA ILE A 548 1.44 -4.63 -24.33
C ILE A 548 2.18 -3.62 -23.45
N GLY A 549 2.28 -2.36 -23.88
CA GLY A 549 2.97 -1.30 -23.13
C GLY A 549 2.36 -1.05 -21.74
N ALA A 550 1.02 -1.05 -21.64
CA ALA A 550 0.32 -0.84 -20.37
C ALA A 550 0.36 -2.05 -19.41
N ARG A 551 0.75 -3.24 -19.87
CA ARG A 551 0.84 -4.45 -19.02
C ARG A 551 2.21 -4.57 -18.33
N ALA A 552 3.29 -4.17 -19.00
CA ALA A 552 4.64 -4.19 -18.42
C ALA A 552 4.76 -3.23 -17.23
N TYR A 553 4.15 -2.04 -17.32
CA TYR A 553 4.16 -1.03 -16.25
C TYR A 553 3.36 -1.48 -15.00
N ARG A 554 2.26 -2.22 -15.19
CA ARG A 554 1.42 -2.77 -14.12
C ARG A 554 2.18 -3.63 -13.12
N LYS A 555 2.99 -4.56 -13.63
CA LYS A 555 3.74 -5.51 -12.80
C LYS A 555 4.72 -4.82 -11.84
N ALA A 556 5.17 -3.61 -12.19
CA ALA A 556 6.06 -2.82 -11.35
C ALA A 556 5.29 -2.02 -10.28
N ALA A 557 4.22 -1.30 -10.68
CA ALA A 557 3.45 -0.46 -9.76
C ALA A 557 2.66 -1.25 -8.70
N ASP A 558 2.20 -2.45 -9.07
CA ASP A 558 1.49 -3.36 -8.17
C ASP A 558 2.41 -3.78 -7.01
N ARG A 559 3.69 -4.11 -7.28
CA ARG A 559 4.66 -4.48 -6.24
C ARG A 559 4.91 -3.37 -5.21
N THR A 560 4.91 -2.12 -5.64
CA THR A 560 5.20 -0.97 -4.76
C THR A 560 4.02 -0.62 -3.84
N ARG A 561 2.78 -0.92 -4.25
CA ARG A 561 1.57 -0.60 -3.46
C ARG A 561 1.28 -1.61 -2.36
N ALA A 562 1.60 -2.89 -2.56
CA ALA A 562 1.41 -3.94 -1.56
C ALA A 562 2.24 -3.69 -0.28
N VAL A 563 3.45 -3.16 -0.44
CA VAL A 563 4.33 -2.81 0.69
C VAL A 563 3.76 -1.67 1.54
N ARG A 564 2.98 -0.75 0.95
CA ARG A 564 2.58 0.51 1.59
C ARG A 564 1.32 0.45 2.46
N GLN A 565 0.50 -0.60 2.36
CA GLN A 565 -0.73 -0.71 3.17
C GLN A 565 -0.46 -1.32 4.56
N LEU A 566 0.56 -2.17 4.69
CA LEU A 566 1.02 -2.72 5.97
C LEU A 566 1.60 -1.61 6.88
N ASP A 567 2.33 -0.65 6.30
CA ASP A 567 2.91 0.48 7.03
C ASP A 567 1.87 1.34 7.79
N VAL A 568 0.62 1.45 7.31
CA VAL A 568 -0.37 2.38 7.88
C VAL A 568 -0.93 1.90 9.22
N ILE A 569 -1.07 0.59 9.42
CA ILE A 569 -1.52 0.03 10.70
C ILE A 569 -0.39 0.14 11.72
N GLU A 570 0.85 -0.13 11.30
CA GLU A 570 2.03 -0.03 12.15
C GLU A 570 2.34 1.42 12.58
N ARG A 571 1.98 2.42 11.77
CA ARG A 571 2.07 3.86 12.10
C ARG A 571 1.32 4.29 13.35
N SER A 572 0.06 3.88 13.46
CA SER A 572 -0.79 4.25 14.60
C SER A 572 -0.23 3.72 15.92
N ARG A 573 0.43 2.56 15.85
CA ARG A 573 1.04 1.87 16.98
C ARG A 573 2.37 2.49 17.40
N ALA A 574 3.19 2.94 16.44
CA ALA A 574 4.48 3.54 16.72
C ALA A 574 4.39 4.96 17.35
N ALA A 575 3.38 5.75 16.96
CA ALA A 575 3.14 7.07 17.56
C ALA A 575 2.73 6.99 19.04
N ALA A 576 1.97 5.97 19.43
CA ALA A 576 1.60 5.73 20.84
C ALA A 576 2.83 5.35 21.69
N ALA A 577 3.85 4.70 21.13
CA ALA A 577 5.07 4.35 21.85
C ALA A 577 5.96 5.58 22.17
N GLU A 578 5.89 6.66 21.40
CA GLU A 578 6.70 7.87 21.60
C GLU A 578 6.31 8.63 22.87
N ASP A 579 5.01 8.90 23.06
CA ASP A 579 4.49 9.58 24.25
C ASP A 579 4.83 8.82 25.54
N LEU A 580 4.79 7.48 25.45
CA LEU A 580 5.05 6.61 26.58
C LEU A 580 6.54 6.46 26.93
N ASN A 581 7.43 6.74 25.98
CA ASN A 581 8.88 6.78 26.23
C ASN A 581 9.26 8.04 27.02
N ALA A 582 8.64 9.18 26.72
CA ALA A 582 8.85 10.42 27.45
C ALA A 582 8.44 10.30 28.94
N GLN A 583 7.26 9.74 29.21
CA GLN A 583 6.77 9.52 30.58
C GLN A 583 7.69 8.58 31.39
N LEU A 584 8.19 7.51 30.76
CA LEU A 584 9.10 6.57 31.40
C LEU A 584 10.45 7.24 31.73
N ASP A 585 11.03 8.02 30.81
CA ASP A 585 12.31 8.71 31.02
C ASP A 585 12.23 9.75 32.14
N ASP A 586 11.11 10.47 32.25
CA ASP A 586 10.84 11.41 33.35
C ASP A 586 10.78 10.69 34.71
N ALA A 587 10.03 9.58 34.81
CA ALA A 587 9.92 8.81 36.05
C ALA A 587 11.27 8.21 36.49
N ILE A 588 12.07 7.73 35.52
CA ILE A 588 13.43 7.23 35.78
C ILE A 588 14.33 8.34 36.28
N SER A 589 14.31 9.52 35.63
CA SER A 589 15.17 10.63 36.02
C SER A 589 14.87 11.08 37.46
N MET A 590 13.59 11.24 37.81
CA MET A 590 13.18 11.59 39.18
C MET A 590 13.61 10.53 40.20
N THR A 591 13.57 9.25 39.82
CA THR A 591 14.00 8.15 40.70
C THR A 591 15.49 8.16 40.93
N LEU A 592 16.29 8.37 39.88
CA LEU A 592 17.75 8.46 40.00
C LEU A 592 18.17 9.65 40.86
N ASP A 593 17.52 10.82 40.70
CA ASP A 593 17.78 11.99 41.54
C ASP A 593 17.52 11.70 43.03
N LEU A 594 16.42 10.98 43.33
CA LEU A 594 16.11 10.54 44.70
C LEU A 594 17.16 9.55 45.25
N LEU A 595 17.59 8.58 44.43
CA LEU A 595 18.59 7.60 44.83
C LEU A 595 19.97 8.24 45.04
N ASP A 596 20.35 9.22 44.22
CA ASP A 596 21.60 9.97 44.37
C ASP A 596 21.60 10.82 45.64
N LEU A 597 20.48 11.48 45.98
CA LEU A 597 20.32 12.20 47.25
C LEU A 597 20.52 11.28 48.46
N ILE A 598 19.99 10.05 48.42
CA ILE A 598 20.17 9.04 49.47
C ILE A 598 21.62 8.57 49.55
N ALA A 599 22.24 8.32 48.39
CA ALA A 599 23.64 7.92 48.29
C ALA A 599 24.59 8.99 48.84
N ASP A 600 24.29 10.28 48.61
CA ASP A 600 25.09 11.43 49.05
C ASP A 600 24.90 11.82 50.52
N GLY A 601 23.88 11.27 51.18
CA GLY A 601 23.83 11.31 52.63
C GLY A 601 22.46 11.50 53.25
N ALA A 602 21.42 11.78 52.45
CA ALA A 602 20.08 12.10 52.94
C ALA A 602 19.52 10.98 53.84
N GLU A 603 18.77 11.37 54.88
CA GLU A 603 18.06 10.42 55.73
C GLU A 603 16.86 9.84 54.98
N LEU A 604 16.66 8.53 55.05
CA LEU A 604 15.52 7.85 54.45
C LEU A 604 14.29 8.05 55.35
N ASP A 605 13.72 9.26 55.33
CA ASP A 605 12.52 9.59 56.08
C ASP A 605 11.25 9.00 55.44
N THR A 606 10.13 9.11 56.14
CA THR A 606 8.83 8.59 55.67
C THR A 606 8.43 9.20 54.33
N HIS A 607 8.79 10.46 54.07
CA HIS A 607 8.45 11.16 52.84
C HIS A 607 9.24 10.63 51.63
N MET A 608 10.56 10.44 51.77
CA MET A 608 11.40 9.85 50.73
C MET A 608 11.04 8.40 50.44
N HIS A 609 10.66 7.64 51.47
CA HIS A 609 10.17 6.28 51.30
C HIS A 609 8.87 6.25 50.47
N GLU A 610 7.92 7.14 50.76
CA GLU A 610 6.67 7.27 50.00
C GLU A 610 6.92 7.72 48.56
N GLN A 611 7.84 8.66 48.32
CA GLN A 611 8.19 9.11 46.97
C GLN A 611 8.82 7.98 46.13
N LEU A 612 9.72 7.18 46.70
CA LEU A 612 10.29 6.01 46.02
C LEU A 612 9.23 4.96 45.71
N GLU A 613 8.28 4.71 46.61
CA GLU A 613 7.16 3.79 46.37
C GLU A 613 6.24 4.27 45.23
N ILE A 614 6.00 5.59 45.12
CA ILE A 614 5.23 6.18 44.03
C ILE A 614 5.95 6.00 42.69
N GLN A 615 7.25 6.31 42.63
CA GLN A 615 8.01 6.17 41.39
C GLN A 615 8.22 4.70 40.98
N ASP A 616 8.42 3.78 41.93
CA ASP A 616 8.46 2.34 41.65
C ASP A 616 7.16 1.87 40.97
N GLY A 617 6.00 2.30 41.48
CA GLY A 617 4.70 2.05 40.86
C GLY A 617 4.59 2.55 39.43
N ARG A 618 4.99 3.81 39.18
CA ARG A 618 4.98 4.43 37.84
C ARG A 618 5.88 3.68 36.87
N ILE A 619 7.15 3.48 37.22
CA ILE A 619 8.14 2.80 36.37
C ILE A 619 7.67 1.37 36.06
N ARG A 620 7.17 0.63 37.06
CA ARG A 620 6.62 -0.73 36.85
C ARG A 620 5.42 -0.73 35.90
N SER A 621 4.50 0.22 36.02
CA SER A 621 3.34 0.29 35.13
C SER A 621 3.73 0.63 33.69
N ALA A 622 4.71 1.53 33.52
CA ALA A 622 5.15 1.97 32.22
C ALA A 622 5.92 0.89 31.46
N ILE A 623 6.80 0.14 32.12
CA ILE A 623 7.63 -0.91 31.50
C ILE A 623 6.81 -2.14 31.07
N GLN A 624 5.76 -2.47 31.82
CA GLN A 624 5.00 -3.70 31.61
C GLN A 624 3.96 -3.62 30.49
N VAL A 625 3.65 -2.42 30.01
CA VAL A 625 2.59 -2.21 29.03
C VAL A 625 3.18 -1.63 27.75
N ASP A 626 3.20 -2.45 26.70
CA ASP A 626 3.42 -2.00 25.33
C ASP A 626 2.08 -1.57 24.72
N PRO A 627 1.83 -0.26 24.55
CA PRO A 627 0.57 0.24 24.00
C PRO A 627 0.31 -0.21 22.56
N ALA A 628 1.34 -0.68 21.84
CA ALA A 628 1.21 -1.17 20.47
C ALA A 628 0.58 -2.57 20.41
N ARG A 629 0.68 -3.33 21.50
CA ARG A 629 0.35 -4.77 21.54
C ARG A 629 -0.66 -5.10 22.62
N ASP A 630 -0.61 -4.46 23.76
CA ASP A 630 -1.43 -4.83 24.90
C ASP A 630 -2.86 -4.29 24.79
N GLY A 631 -3.81 -5.08 25.28
CA GLY A 631 -5.22 -4.76 25.30
C GLY A 631 -5.59 -3.62 26.24
N ALA A 632 -6.85 -3.20 26.11
CA ALA A 632 -7.34 -1.99 26.77
C ALA A 632 -7.23 -2.03 28.31
N PHE A 633 -7.28 -3.21 28.92
CA PHE A 633 -7.18 -3.36 30.37
C PHE A 633 -5.80 -2.97 30.91
N ALA A 634 -4.72 -3.40 30.25
CA ALA A 634 -3.37 -3.03 30.65
C ALA A 634 -3.11 -1.53 30.39
N VAL A 635 -3.54 -1.02 29.23
CA VAL A 635 -3.37 0.39 28.84
C VAL A 635 -4.11 1.34 29.80
N VAL A 636 -5.38 1.06 30.10
CA VAL A 636 -6.17 1.88 31.04
C VAL A 636 -5.56 1.83 32.44
N MET A 637 -5.15 0.65 32.91
CA MET A 637 -4.60 0.53 34.26
C MET A 637 -3.27 1.28 34.42
N ARG A 638 -2.41 1.27 33.40
CA ARG A 638 -1.20 2.11 33.37
C ARG A 638 -1.56 3.59 33.48
N ALA A 639 -2.48 4.08 32.65
CA ALA A 639 -2.88 5.49 32.66
C ALA A 639 -3.42 5.92 34.04
N LEU A 640 -4.19 5.05 34.69
CA LEU A 640 -4.70 5.29 36.04
C LEU A 640 -3.61 5.28 37.11
N VAL A 641 -2.56 4.44 36.98
CA VAL A 641 -1.39 4.46 37.87
C VAL A 641 -0.63 5.77 37.72
N GLU A 642 -0.44 6.24 36.50
CA GLU A 642 0.25 7.50 36.22
C GLU A 642 -0.49 8.69 36.82
N GLU A 643 -1.80 8.80 36.58
CA GLU A 643 -2.63 9.86 37.13
C GLU A 643 -2.70 9.81 38.68
N ALA A 644 -2.73 8.60 39.26
CA ALA A 644 -2.67 8.43 40.71
C ALA A 644 -1.32 8.91 41.28
N ALA A 645 -0.23 8.66 40.58
CA ALA A 645 1.10 9.03 41.03
C ALA A 645 1.36 10.55 40.95
N GLU A 646 0.82 11.24 39.94
CA GLU A 646 0.82 12.72 39.87
C GLU A 646 0.13 13.35 41.08
N LEU A 647 -0.86 12.66 41.66
CA LEU A 647 -1.59 13.07 42.86
C LEU A 647 -0.96 12.56 44.17
N GLY A 648 0.21 11.92 44.10
CA GLY A 648 0.93 11.41 45.27
C GLY A 648 0.28 10.17 45.90
N VAL A 649 -0.47 9.38 45.13
CA VAL A 649 -1.10 8.15 45.61
C VAL A 649 -0.19 6.95 45.34
N ARG A 650 0.06 6.14 46.37
CA ARG A 650 0.90 4.94 46.28
C ARG A 650 0.17 3.79 45.59
N THR A 651 0.81 3.21 44.57
CA THR A 651 0.31 2.04 43.84
C THR A 651 1.36 0.94 43.78
N ASN A 652 1.04 -0.24 44.31
CA ASN A 652 1.88 -1.42 44.19
C ASN A 652 1.44 -2.23 42.96
N VAL A 653 2.19 -2.09 41.87
CA VAL A 653 1.92 -2.74 40.59
C VAL A 653 2.56 -4.13 40.57
N LYS A 654 1.73 -5.18 40.56
CA LYS A 654 2.19 -6.58 40.52
C LYS A 654 2.53 -7.07 39.11
N ALA A 655 1.51 -7.10 38.25
CA ALA A 655 1.60 -7.54 36.86
C ALA A 655 0.55 -6.77 36.05
N LEU A 656 0.89 -6.26 34.86
CA LEU A 656 -0.07 -5.67 33.93
C LEU A 656 -0.05 -6.43 32.59
N VAL A 657 -0.77 -7.54 32.51
CA VAL A 657 -0.85 -8.39 31.31
C VAL A 657 -2.29 -8.51 30.87
N SER A 658 -2.58 -8.17 29.62
CA SER A 658 -3.90 -8.39 29.01
C SER A 658 -3.77 -9.05 27.65
N SER A 659 -4.86 -9.61 27.15
CA SER A 659 -4.96 -10.04 25.76
C SER A 659 -4.74 -8.88 24.76
N HIS A 660 -4.71 -9.17 23.46
CA HIS A 660 -4.67 -8.14 22.42
C HIS A 660 -6.04 -7.43 22.18
N ASP A 661 -7.03 -7.63 23.05
CA ASP A 661 -8.35 -7.01 22.93
C ASP A 661 -8.31 -5.51 23.24
N SER A 662 -8.27 -4.72 22.17
CA SER A 662 -8.18 -3.25 22.19
C SER A 662 -9.52 -2.53 22.31
N ARG A 663 -10.64 -3.25 22.52
CA ARG A 663 -11.94 -2.58 22.70
C ARG A 663 -11.90 -1.64 23.91
N PRO A 664 -12.40 -0.40 23.79
CA PRO A 664 -12.39 0.56 24.89
C PRO A 664 -13.22 0.05 26.06
N ILE A 665 -12.78 0.35 27.29
CA ILE A 665 -13.53 0.06 28.51
C ILE A 665 -14.59 1.14 28.69
N ASP A 666 -15.77 0.79 29.22
CA ASP A 666 -16.81 1.79 29.50
C ASP A 666 -16.29 2.85 30.49
N SER A 667 -16.39 4.13 30.12
CA SER A 667 -15.95 5.27 30.94
C SER A 667 -16.50 5.30 32.38
N LYS A 668 -17.61 4.61 32.67
CA LYS A 668 -18.15 4.47 34.02
C LYS A 668 -17.30 3.55 34.88
N VAL A 669 -16.73 2.51 34.27
CA VAL A 669 -15.82 1.57 34.93
C VAL A 669 -14.48 2.25 35.16
N GLU A 670 -13.94 2.94 34.16
CA GLU A 670 -12.69 3.71 34.32
C GLU A 670 -12.78 4.72 35.47
N ARG A 671 -13.87 5.49 35.53
CA ARG A 671 -14.12 6.44 36.64
C ARG A 671 -14.24 5.75 38.00
N LEU A 672 -14.85 4.56 38.06
CA LEU A 672 -14.96 3.79 39.30
C LEU A 672 -13.59 3.29 39.77
N LEU A 673 -12.77 2.76 38.84
CA LEU A 673 -11.40 2.30 39.13
C LEU A 673 -10.53 3.47 39.62
N TYR A 674 -10.63 4.62 38.98
CA TYR A 674 -9.96 5.85 39.40
C TYR A 674 -10.37 6.29 40.82
N GLN A 675 -11.67 6.31 41.12
CA GLN A 675 -12.18 6.64 42.46
C GLN A 675 -11.67 5.67 43.53
N LEU A 676 -11.58 4.37 43.21
CA LEU A 676 -11.06 3.35 44.10
C LEU A 676 -9.57 3.55 44.42
N LEU A 677 -8.77 3.95 43.42
CA LEU A 677 -7.36 4.27 43.61
C LEU A 677 -7.19 5.49 44.54
N LEU A 678 -7.89 6.59 44.26
CA LEU A 678 -7.80 7.82 45.05
C LEU A 678 -8.27 7.64 46.49
N ALA A 679 -9.37 6.90 46.70
CA ALA A 679 -9.94 6.71 48.02
C ALA A 679 -9.06 5.87 48.97
N ASN A 680 -7.97 5.28 48.48
CA ASN A 680 -7.10 4.37 49.22
C ASN A 680 -5.68 4.93 49.46
N GLN A 681 -5.52 6.26 49.38
CA GLN A 681 -4.25 6.99 49.49
C GLN A 681 -3.41 6.61 50.72
N ALA A 682 -4.04 6.41 51.89
CA ALA A 682 -3.33 6.15 53.14
C ALA A 682 -2.66 4.75 53.21
N GLN A 683 -3.23 3.73 52.55
CA GLN A 683 -2.75 2.33 52.65
C GLN A 683 -2.09 1.82 51.37
N GLY A 684 -2.16 2.59 50.28
CA GLY A 684 -1.72 2.19 48.95
C GLY A 684 -2.63 1.14 48.32
N THR A 685 -2.72 1.16 46.99
CA THR A 685 -3.56 0.23 46.23
C THR A 685 -2.69 -0.80 45.53
N GLN A 686 -3.03 -2.08 45.66
CA GLN A 686 -2.39 -3.12 44.86
C GLN A 686 -3.15 -3.31 43.56
N VAL A 687 -2.41 -3.33 42.46
CA VAL A 687 -2.94 -3.39 41.10
C VAL A 687 -2.39 -4.62 40.38
N GLN A 688 -3.28 -5.36 39.71
CA GLN A 688 -2.90 -6.46 38.85
C GLN A 688 -3.85 -6.57 37.65
N VAL A 689 -3.31 -6.80 36.45
CA VAL A 689 -4.07 -7.21 35.26
C VAL A 689 -3.46 -8.52 34.77
N PHE A 690 -4.30 -9.51 34.49
CA PHE A 690 -3.88 -10.78 33.90
C PHE A 690 -4.95 -11.31 32.95
N THR A 691 -4.55 -12.22 32.06
CA THR A 691 -5.45 -12.92 31.14
C THR A 691 -5.43 -14.42 31.44
N ASP A 692 -6.59 -15.07 31.40
CA ASP A 692 -6.69 -16.54 31.49
C ASP A 692 -6.82 -17.22 30.11
N GLY A 693 -6.73 -16.42 29.03
CA GLY A 693 -6.91 -16.87 27.64
C GLY A 693 -8.36 -16.85 27.16
N VAL A 694 -9.33 -16.65 28.05
CA VAL A 694 -10.76 -16.53 27.74
C VAL A 694 -11.30 -15.16 28.15
N GLU A 695 -10.88 -14.65 29.30
CA GLU A 695 -11.19 -13.33 29.84
C GLU A 695 -9.92 -12.59 30.28
N ASP A 696 -9.95 -11.28 30.12
CA ASP A 696 -9.02 -10.37 30.78
C ASP A 696 -9.59 -9.95 32.13
N HIS A 697 -8.75 -9.97 33.16
CA HIS A 697 -9.08 -9.65 34.54
C HIS A 697 -8.23 -8.49 35.04
N LEU A 698 -8.86 -7.46 35.62
CA LEU A 698 -8.23 -6.37 36.35
C LEU A 698 -8.64 -6.47 37.82
N VAL A 699 -7.65 -6.52 38.71
CA VAL A 699 -7.82 -6.69 40.15
C VAL A 699 -7.21 -5.51 40.90
N LEU A 700 -8.03 -4.89 41.76
CA LEU A 700 -7.62 -3.86 42.70
C LEU A 700 -7.83 -4.34 44.13
N ALA A 701 -6.77 -4.39 44.95
CA ALA A 701 -6.91 -4.63 46.38
C ALA A 701 -7.04 -3.30 47.13
N VAL A 702 -8.20 -3.06 47.73
CA VAL A 702 -8.57 -1.80 48.37
C VAL A 702 -9.04 -1.98 49.81
N SER A 703 -8.93 -0.93 50.61
CA SER A 703 -9.43 -0.92 51.99
C SER A 703 -10.96 -0.87 52.03
N ARG A 704 -11.56 -1.35 53.14
CA ARG A 704 -13.02 -1.32 53.35
C ARG A 704 -13.62 0.10 53.35
N PRO A 705 -12.97 1.13 53.92
CA PRO A 705 -13.40 2.53 53.77
C PRO A 705 -13.45 2.98 52.31
N SER A 706 -12.42 2.69 51.51
CA SER A 706 -12.33 3.06 50.10
C SER A 706 -13.44 2.39 49.27
N LEU A 707 -13.71 1.11 49.55
CA LEU A 707 -14.82 0.36 48.93
C LEU A 707 -16.18 1.05 49.16
N ARG A 708 -16.44 1.49 50.41
CA ARG A 708 -17.67 2.20 50.77
C ARG A 708 -17.75 3.59 50.13
N ALA A 709 -16.63 4.31 50.06
CA ALA A 709 -16.56 5.62 49.42
C ALA A 709 -16.87 5.55 47.92
N ALA A 710 -16.47 4.45 47.26
CA ALA A 710 -16.81 4.14 45.87
C ALA A 710 -18.23 3.56 45.69
N GLY A 711 -19.01 3.43 46.77
CA GLY A 711 -20.39 2.94 46.73
C GLY A 711 -20.56 1.43 46.53
N LEU A 712 -19.48 0.64 46.70
CA LEU A 712 -19.48 -0.81 46.50
C LEU A 712 -19.65 -1.58 47.82
N ARG A 713 -20.27 -2.76 47.76
CA ARG A 713 -20.47 -3.66 48.90
C ARG A 713 -19.66 -4.96 48.75
N PRO A 714 -19.14 -5.54 49.85
CA PRO A 714 -18.50 -6.86 49.80
C PRO A 714 -19.46 -7.92 49.26
N GLY A 715 -19.01 -8.77 48.33
CA GLY A 715 -19.83 -9.79 47.66
C GLY A 715 -20.70 -9.26 46.52
N GLU A 716 -20.63 -7.97 46.19
CA GLU A 716 -21.40 -7.38 45.10
C GLU A 716 -20.90 -7.91 43.75
N ARG A 717 -21.85 -8.24 42.86
CA ARG A 717 -21.61 -8.58 41.46
C ARG A 717 -22.50 -7.71 40.58
N ARG A 718 -21.91 -7.06 39.59
CA ARG A 718 -22.61 -6.15 38.69
C ARG A 718 -21.98 -6.18 37.31
N THR A 719 -22.80 -6.23 36.27
CA THR A 719 -22.34 -6.02 34.89
C THR A 719 -22.52 -4.54 34.52
N VAL A 720 -21.48 -3.92 33.97
CA VAL A 720 -21.48 -2.53 33.51
C VAL A 720 -20.94 -2.52 32.09
N GLY A 721 -21.78 -2.23 31.10
CA GLY A 721 -21.38 -2.33 29.70
C GLY A 721 -21.09 -3.79 29.33
N ASP A 722 -19.90 -4.06 28.81
CA ASP A 722 -19.41 -5.38 28.40
C ASP A 722 -18.47 -6.03 29.44
N VAL A 723 -18.33 -5.45 30.64
CA VAL A 723 -17.47 -5.97 31.71
C VAL A 723 -18.27 -6.39 32.94
N ASN A 724 -17.79 -7.43 33.62
CA ASN A 724 -18.32 -7.94 34.88
C ASN A 724 -17.48 -7.45 36.04
N LEU A 725 -18.10 -6.79 37.01
CA LEU A 725 -17.47 -6.35 38.25
C LEU A 725 -17.89 -7.27 39.40
N GLN A 726 -16.92 -7.73 40.17
CA GLN A 726 -17.09 -8.58 41.35
C GLN A 726 -16.24 -8.06 42.51
N VAL A 727 -16.83 -8.01 43.71
CA VAL A 727 -16.11 -7.64 44.94
C VAL A 727 -15.96 -8.87 45.83
N GLU A 728 -14.73 -9.34 46.01
CA GLU A 728 -14.41 -10.46 46.90
C GLU A 728 -13.90 -9.96 48.26
N GLN A 729 -14.27 -10.67 49.33
CA GLN A 729 -13.69 -10.46 50.65
C GLN A 729 -12.29 -11.09 50.65
N GLY A 730 -11.26 -10.28 50.83
CA GLY A 730 -9.88 -10.76 50.91
C GLY A 730 -9.54 -11.30 52.30
N GLU A 731 -8.46 -12.07 52.35
CA GLU A 731 -7.86 -12.55 53.60
C GLU A 731 -7.35 -11.39 54.46
N VAL A 732 -7.39 -11.59 55.78
CA VAL A 732 -6.89 -10.64 56.76
C VAL A 732 -5.36 -10.72 56.78
N ASP A 733 -4.70 -9.74 56.18
CA ASP A 733 -3.25 -9.57 56.33
C ASP A 733 -2.95 -8.94 57.71
N PRO A 734 -2.15 -9.60 58.57
CA PRO A 734 -1.86 -9.12 59.93
C PRO A 734 -1.11 -7.78 59.97
N HIS A 735 -0.52 -7.32 58.86
CA HIS A 735 0.19 -6.04 58.79
C HIS A 735 -0.56 -4.93 58.02
N LEU A 736 -1.56 -5.28 57.20
CA LEU A 736 -2.23 -4.35 56.27
C LEU A 736 -3.76 -4.23 56.49
N GLY A 737 -4.34 -5.04 57.39
CA GLY A 737 -5.78 -5.05 57.68
C GLY A 737 -6.61 -5.77 56.61
N SER A 738 -7.95 -5.78 56.78
CA SER A 738 -8.87 -6.46 55.86
C SER A 738 -8.93 -5.76 54.50
N ARG A 739 -8.27 -6.31 53.48
CA ARG A 739 -8.33 -5.84 52.08
C ARG A 739 -9.44 -6.56 51.31
N HIS A 740 -10.09 -5.85 50.39
CA HIS A 740 -11.12 -6.40 49.50
C HIS A 740 -10.59 -6.36 48.07
N ALA A 741 -10.86 -7.41 47.29
CA ALA A 741 -10.46 -7.45 45.89
C ALA A 741 -11.64 -7.02 45.00
N VAL A 742 -11.47 -5.93 44.26
CA VAL A 742 -12.39 -5.53 43.19
C VAL A 742 -11.85 -6.09 41.89
N ILE A 743 -12.59 -7.03 41.30
CA ILE A 743 -12.24 -7.74 40.08
C ILE A 743 -13.15 -7.23 38.97
N VAL A 744 -12.57 -6.77 37.87
CA VAL A 744 -13.27 -6.44 36.63
C VAL A 744 -12.82 -7.46 35.59
N SER A 745 -13.74 -8.21 35.00
CA SER A 745 -13.44 -9.18 33.94
C SER A 745 -14.17 -8.88 32.64
N ARG A 746 -13.52 -9.19 31.51
CA ARG A 746 -14.10 -9.07 30.17
C ARG A 746 -13.70 -10.24 29.29
N ARG A 747 -14.67 -10.83 28.60
CA ARG A 747 -14.42 -11.91 27.64
C ARG A 747 -13.70 -11.41 26.39
N ILE A 748 -12.65 -12.12 26.00
CA ILE A 748 -11.80 -11.85 24.84
C ILE A 748 -12.57 -12.20 23.56
N LEU A 749 -12.57 -11.30 22.58
CA LEU A 749 -13.03 -11.62 21.23
C LEU A 749 -11.82 -12.04 20.39
N THR A 750 -11.74 -13.31 19.99
CA THR A 750 -10.74 -13.73 19.02
C THR A 750 -10.99 -13.05 17.68
N PRO A 751 -9.96 -12.49 17.02
CA PRO A 751 -10.09 -12.01 15.65
C PRO A 751 -10.36 -13.23 14.75
N THR A 752 -11.50 -13.21 14.04
CA THR A 752 -11.84 -14.18 12.98
C THR A 752 -11.08 -13.92 11.70
#